data_AF-A0A923HKE1-F1
#
_entry.id   AF-A0A923HKE1-F1
#
_cell.length_a   1.000
_cell.length_b   1.000
_cell.length_c   1.000
_cell.angle_alpha   90.00
_cell.angle_beta   90.00
_cell.angle_gamma   90.00
#
_symmetry.space_group_name_H-M   'P 1'
#
loop_
_entity.id
_entity.type
_entity.pdbx_description
1 polymer ?
#
loop_
_entity_poly.entity_id
_entity_poly.type
_entity_poly.pdbx_seq_one_letter_code
_entity_poly.pdbx_strand_id
1 'polypeptide(L)'
;MDNKIDAELATSTGGIHINTRKAWLADAIELLSSMRFAISLLTLIAIASVIGTVMKQNEPMPNYVNQFGPFWFEVFKSFSLYSVYTAWWFLTIMGFLVLSTSLCLIRNAPKMLKDMRSWRENVREQSLRNFHHKAEWQAKETRTAIVPALTAHLARIGYRFKLIEKDGATLITAKQGAANKWGYIFAHSAIVIICIGGMLDSEMPIHFQQWFMGKVPFDGNGIIAKIPEQHRLSLANPTFRGNTMIPEGASSDTAIIPQQTGVFIQDLPFTIRLKKFTIDFYTTGMPKLFASDVEIVDHDTGKSFSSTIKVNQPLIYKGIAVYQSSFEDGGSRLKLAAFPMSGGQAKPFEVAGEIGGSTPLSGQDGNDMTIEWSGFRPFNVENMARNGADVRAANAKQTFNEQFSTDLNKHLGSAGKNANNKDLKNVGPSVQYKLRDKTGQAREFSNYMQSLLIDGDYMFLAGTRDSPADAFRYLRIPADDNDTVNEWMRLRAAMNNPALRDAAAQRYAARAMSSSVPNAKQLQTQLAESARKSLSIFAGDGKQAGFVAISKFLEQIPANDQAKAADVFMKILNGSMWDLWQMARAQDGLPELELDDKHARFLLLATGAMSDAFFYGAPVYLQLKSFEEVKASVLQVTRSPGKKVVYLGCLLLVLGVFSMFYIRERRLWIWLKDDAATTTILMALSSQRKTLDFEKEFEQLKIQLGQIVHHGQA
;
A
#
# COMPACT_ATOMS: atom_id res chain seq x y z
N MET A 1 -24.14 -22.99 56.21
CA MET A 1 -23.45 -23.91 55.28
C MET A 1 -23.77 -23.61 53.81
N ASP A 2 -24.86 -22.88 53.50
CA ASP A 2 -25.26 -22.56 52.11
C ASP A 2 -24.46 -21.43 51.43
N ASN A 3 -23.78 -20.56 52.19
CA ASN A 3 -22.87 -19.55 51.61
C ASN A 3 -21.60 -20.13 50.96
N LYS A 4 -21.32 -21.43 51.12
CA LYS A 4 -20.13 -22.07 50.52
C LYS A 4 -20.37 -22.58 49.10
N ILE A 5 -21.63 -22.87 48.73
CA ILE A 5 -21.96 -23.40 47.40
C ILE A 5 -22.06 -22.26 46.37
N ASP A 6 -22.53 -21.08 46.77
CA ASP A 6 -22.52 -19.89 45.90
C ASP A 6 -21.11 -19.29 45.75
N ALA A 7 -20.22 -19.47 46.74
CA ALA A 7 -18.83 -19.06 46.67
C ALA A 7 -17.97 -19.95 45.74
N GLU A 8 -18.28 -21.25 45.60
CA GLU A 8 -17.61 -22.12 44.62
C GLU A 8 -18.01 -21.84 43.15
N LEU A 9 -19.05 -21.04 42.94
CA LEU A 9 -19.53 -20.60 41.63
C LEU A 9 -19.10 -19.17 41.28
N ALA A 10 -18.45 -18.44 42.20
CA ALA A 10 -17.69 -17.26 41.81
C ALA A 10 -16.53 -17.74 40.94
N THR A 11 -16.61 -17.45 39.64
CA THR A 11 -15.51 -17.67 38.69
C THR A 11 -14.29 -16.93 39.21
N SER A 12 -13.42 -17.62 39.94
CA SER A 12 -12.15 -17.08 40.40
C SER A 12 -11.37 -16.57 39.20
N THR A 13 -10.89 -15.33 39.29
CA THR A 13 -9.99 -14.74 38.28
C THR A 13 -8.56 -15.29 38.40
N GLY A 14 -8.27 -16.05 39.47
CA GLY A 14 -7.01 -16.77 39.68
C GLY A 14 -6.91 -17.99 38.79
N GLY A 15 -5.68 -18.41 38.48
CA GLY A 15 -5.39 -19.49 37.52
C GLY A 15 -5.60 -20.91 38.05
N ILE A 16 -5.04 -21.87 37.32
CA ILE A 16 -4.98 -23.30 37.66
C ILE A 16 -3.85 -23.48 38.67
N HIS A 17 -4.19 -23.92 39.88
CA HIS A 17 -3.20 -24.40 40.84
C HIS A 17 -2.87 -25.86 40.55
N ILE A 18 -1.62 -26.15 40.20
CA ILE A 18 -1.11 -27.52 40.07
C ILE A 18 -0.33 -27.90 41.32
N ASN A 19 -0.55 -29.12 41.81
CA ASN A 19 0.22 -29.64 42.93
C ASN A 19 1.55 -30.21 42.41
N THR A 20 2.59 -29.38 42.35
CA THR A 20 3.93 -29.73 41.88
C THR A 20 5.00 -29.37 42.91
N ARG A 21 6.11 -30.10 42.92
CA ARG A 21 7.26 -29.80 43.78
C ARG A 21 8.03 -28.54 43.36
N LYS A 22 7.81 -28.04 42.13
CA LYS A 22 8.48 -26.85 41.59
C LYS A 22 7.55 -25.64 41.68
N ALA A 23 7.73 -24.80 42.69
CA ALA A 23 6.89 -23.62 42.96
C ALA A 23 6.74 -22.70 41.72
N TRP A 24 7.84 -22.40 41.02
CA TRP A 24 7.83 -21.54 39.84
C TRP A 24 6.93 -22.07 38.70
N LEU A 25 6.79 -23.39 38.57
CA LEU A 25 5.94 -24.01 37.55
C LEU A 25 4.45 -23.88 37.92
N ALA A 26 4.14 -23.95 39.22
CA ALA A 26 2.78 -23.71 39.71
C ALA A 26 2.37 -22.25 39.48
N ASP A 27 3.24 -21.31 39.86
CA ASP A 27 2.98 -19.88 39.72
C ASP A 27 2.86 -19.46 38.24
N ALA A 28 3.69 -20.04 37.37
CA ALA A 28 3.64 -19.78 35.93
C ALA A 28 2.32 -20.26 35.31
N ILE A 29 1.86 -21.47 35.63
CA ILE A 29 0.59 -21.99 35.11
C ILE A 29 -0.58 -21.20 35.67
N GLU A 30 -0.52 -20.77 36.94
CA GLU A 30 -1.52 -19.92 37.53
C GLU A 30 -1.61 -18.56 36.81
N LEU A 31 -0.49 -17.89 36.56
CA LEU A 31 -0.46 -16.64 35.83
C LEU A 31 -0.99 -16.81 34.40
N LEU A 32 -0.49 -17.81 33.67
CA LEU A 32 -0.87 -18.07 32.28
C LEU A 32 -2.34 -18.43 32.10
N SER A 33 -2.98 -19.04 33.11
CA SER A 33 -4.39 -19.41 33.06
C SER A 33 -5.33 -18.41 33.76
N SER A 34 -4.83 -17.22 34.10
CA SER A 34 -5.62 -16.13 34.66
C SER A 34 -6.34 -15.33 33.56
N MET A 35 -7.61 -15.02 33.81
CA MET A 35 -8.42 -14.16 32.93
C MET A 35 -7.86 -12.73 32.84
N ARG A 36 -7.26 -12.21 33.92
CA ARG A 36 -6.67 -10.86 33.95
C ARG A 36 -5.46 -10.77 33.03
N PHE A 37 -4.63 -11.80 33.04
CA PHE A 37 -3.46 -11.90 32.18
C PHE A 37 -3.85 -11.90 30.69
N ALA A 38 -4.84 -12.71 30.30
CA ALA A 38 -5.35 -12.74 28.94
C ALA A 38 -5.88 -11.38 28.46
N ILE A 39 -6.63 -10.66 29.30
CA ILE A 39 -7.15 -9.32 28.98
C ILE A 39 -6.01 -8.31 28.80
N SER A 40 -5.00 -8.35 29.67
CA SER A 40 -3.82 -7.49 29.54
C SER A 40 -3.06 -7.75 28.23
N LEU A 41 -2.87 -9.02 27.85
CA LEU A 41 -2.24 -9.37 26.57
C LEU A 41 -3.05 -8.89 25.37
N LEU A 42 -4.37 -9.05 25.41
CA LEU A 42 -5.26 -8.57 24.34
C LEU A 42 -5.15 -7.04 24.17
N THR A 43 -5.13 -6.28 25.26
CA THR A 43 -4.94 -4.82 25.21
C THR A 43 -3.59 -4.45 24.61
N LEU A 44 -2.52 -5.16 24.96
CA LEU A 44 -1.18 -4.92 24.41
C LEU A 44 -1.13 -5.19 22.91
N ILE A 45 -1.73 -6.28 22.44
CA ILE A 45 -1.85 -6.59 21.00
C ILE A 45 -2.68 -5.53 20.28
N ALA A 46 -3.76 -5.04 20.89
CA ALA A 46 -4.59 -3.98 20.31
C ALA A 46 -3.78 -2.68 20.11
N ILE A 47 -3.02 -2.25 21.12
CA ILE A 47 -2.14 -1.08 21.01
C ILE A 47 -1.08 -1.28 19.92
N ALA A 48 -0.42 -2.43 19.90
CA ALA A 48 0.55 -2.79 18.87
C ALA A 48 -0.05 -2.75 17.45
N SER A 49 -1.26 -3.28 17.28
CA SER A 49 -1.96 -3.31 16.00
C SER A 49 -2.35 -1.91 15.52
N VAL A 50 -2.73 -1.01 16.44
CA VAL A 50 -2.99 0.41 16.09
C VAL A 50 -1.71 1.07 15.56
N ILE A 51 -0.58 0.88 16.24
CA ILE A 51 0.72 1.42 15.78
C ILE A 51 1.06 0.88 14.38
N GLY A 52 0.93 -0.43 14.18
CA GLY A 52 1.19 -1.08 12.88
C GLY A 52 0.21 -0.69 11.77
N THR A 53 -0.95 -0.13 12.09
CA THR A 53 -1.92 0.37 11.11
C THR A 53 -1.64 1.83 10.71
N VAL A 54 -1.17 2.64 11.65
CA VAL A 54 -0.81 4.05 11.38
C VAL A 54 0.49 4.16 10.57
N MET A 55 1.46 3.29 10.85
CA MET A 55 2.73 3.26 10.13
C MET A 55 2.65 2.28 8.95
N LYS A 56 2.92 2.74 7.72
CA LYS A 56 3.05 1.86 6.56
C LYS A 56 4.14 0.82 6.83
N GLN A 57 3.84 -0.46 6.64
CA GLN A 57 4.74 -1.56 6.97
C GLN A 57 5.60 -1.95 5.76
N ASN A 58 6.84 -2.38 5.99
CA ASN A 58 7.79 -2.90 4.99
C ASN A 58 8.09 -1.97 3.80
N GLU A 59 8.14 -0.65 4.01
CA GLU A 59 8.64 0.32 3.00
C GLU A 59 10.18 0.33 2.93
N PRO A 60 10.77 0.85 1.83
CA PRO A 60 12.21 1.09 1.76
C PRO A 60 12.70 1.99 2.91
N MET A 61 13.84 1.64 3.51
CA MET A 61 14.41 2.36 4.67
C MET A 61 14.54 3.89 4.47
N PRO A 62 14.96 4.41 3.30
CA PRO A 62 15.03 5.86 3.08
C PRO A 62 13.69 6.58 3.25
N ASN A 63 12.56 5.92 2.93
CA ASN A 63 11.24 6.53 3.07
C ASN A 63 10.91 6.82 4.54
N TYR A 64 11.28 5.91 5.45
CA TYR A 64 11.09 6.11 6.88
C TYR A 64 11.98 7.22 7.44
N VAL A 65 13.25 7.29 7.00
CA VAL A 65 14.16 8.38 7.40
C VAL A 65 13.63 9.73 6.91
N ASN A 66 13.13 9.81 5.68
CA ASN A 66 12.58 11.05 5.13
C ASN A 66 11.31 11.50 5.86
N GLN A 67 10.46 10.55 6.28
CA GLN A 67 9.18 10.87 6.92
C GLN A 67 9.33 11.24 8.41
N PHE A 68 10.22 10.56 9.14
CA PHE A 68 10.31 10.67 10.60
C PHE A 68 11.65 11.25 11.10
N GLY A 69 12.64 11.40 10.22
CA GLY A 69 13.99 11.84 10.54
C GLY A 69 14.89 10.71 11.09
N PRO A 70 16.22 10.91 11.10
CA PRO A 70 17.19 9.88 11.49
C PRO A 70 17.03 9.36 12.92
N PHE A 71 16.64 10.22 13.87
CA PHE A 71 16.48 9.84 15.27
C PHE A 71 15.33 8.85 15.48
N TRP A 72 14.12 9.21 15.03
CA TRP A 72 12.95 8.34 15.14
C TRP A 72 13.12 7.07 14.31
N PHE A 73 13.85 7.15 13.19
CA PHE A 73 14.18 5.98 12.40
C PHE A 73 14.92 4.91 13.22
N GLU A 74 15.96 5.29 13.96
CA GLU A 74 16.72 4.35 14.81
C GLU A 74 15.88 3.79 15.97
N VAL A 75 14.99 4.61 16.55
CA VAL A 75 14.04 4.14 17.59
C VAL A 75 13.11 3.07 17.03
N PHE A 76 12.43 3.35 15.92
CA PHE A 76 11.50 2.41 15.30
C PHE A 76 12.20 1.14 14.79
N LYS A 77 13.45 1.26 14.32
CA LYS A 77 14.29 0.13 13.92
C LYS A 77 14.61 -0.78 15.10
N SER A 78 15.01 -0.20 16.24
CA SER A 78 15.35 -0.93 17.46
C SER A 78 14.17 -1.77 17.98
N PHE A 79 12.94 -1.29 17.82
CA PHE A 79 11.71 -1.99 18.22
C PHE A 79 11.03 -2.77 17.08
N SER A 80 11.59 -2.78 15.87
CA SER A 80 11.00 -3.40 14.67
C SER A 80 9.57 -2.92 14.36
N LEU A 81 9.28 -1.63 14.56
CA LEU A 81 7.93 -1.06 14.37
C LEU A 81 7.51 -0.93 12.89
N TYR A 82 8.44 -1.12 11.96
CA TYR A 82 8.19 -1.16 10.52
C TYR A 82 7.59 -2.50 10.05
N SER A 83 7.65 -3.51 10.92
CA SER A 83 7.19 -4.87 10.64
C SER A 83 6.58 -5.49 11.90
N VAL A 84 5.66 -4.75 12.55
CA VAL A 84 5.07 -5.13 13.86
C VAL A 84 4.50 -6.55 13.83
N TYR A 85 3.81 -6.92 12.75
CA TYR A 85 3.12 -8.21 12.63
C TYR A 85 4.06 -9.42 12.50
N THR A 86 5.33 -9.19 12.12
CA THR A 86 6.37 -10.23 12.05
C THR A 86 7.44 -10.04 13.15
N ALA A 87 7.33 -8.99 13.96
CA ALA A 87 8.26 -8.74 15.05
C ALA A 87 8.17 -9.83 16.13
N TRP A 88 9.34 -10.27 16.62
CA TRP A 88 9.45 -11.36 17.59
C TRP A 88 8.63 -11.10 18.88
N TRP A 89 8.59 -9.85 19.35
CA TRP A 89 7.86 -9.47 20.56
C TRP A 89 6.34 -9.59 20.35
N PHE A 90 5.84 -9.19 19.18
CA PHE A 90 4.41 -9.28 18.85
C PHE A 90 3.98 -10.75 18.77
N LEU A 91 4.79 -11.58 18.10
CA LEU A 91 4.57 -13.02 17.99
C LEU A 91 4.63 -13.72 19.36
N THR A 92 5.52 -13.27 20.24
CA THR A 92 5.62 -13.77 21.62
C THR A 92 4.35 -13.47 22.42
N ILE A 93 3.85 -12.22 22.37
CA ILE A 93 2.60 -11.83 23.04
C ILE A 93 1.41 -12.62 22.46
N MET A 94 1.36 -12.78 21.14
CA MET A 94 0.34 -13.59 20.46
C MET A 94 0.38 -15.06 20.93
N GLY A 95 1.58 -15.65 21.02
CA GLY A 95 1.78 -17.00 21.51
C GLY A 95 1.30 -17.17 22.96
N PHE A 96 1.62 -16.21 23.84
CA PHE A 96 1.10 -16.21 25.21
C PHE A 96 -0.42 -16.05 25.27
N LEU A 97 -1.02 -15.23 24.41
CA LEU A 97 -2.47 -15.07 24.35
C LEU A 97 -3.13 -16.40 23.95
N VAL A 98 -2.62 -17.07 22.91
CA VAL A 98 -3.12 -18.37 22.46
C VAL A 98 -3.00 -19.42 23.56
N LEU A 99 -1.84 -19.48 24.24
CA LEU A 99 -1.63 -20.41 25.35
C LEU A 99 -2.60 -20.12 26.51
N SER A 100 -2.73 -18.87 26.91
CA SER A 100 -3.59 -18.45 28.01
C SER A 100 -5.07 -18.73 27.76
N THR A 101 -5.56 -18.34 26.57
CA THR A 101 -6.95 -18.59 26.16
C THR A 101 -7.24 -20.08 26.02
N SER A 102 -6.28 -20.87 25.53
CA SER A 102 -6.39 -22.34 25.47
C SER A 102 -6.48 -22.96 26.86
N LEU A 103 -5.64 -22.55 27.82
CA LEU A 103 -5.70 -23.04 29.20
C LEU A 103 -7.01 -22.65 29.89
N CYS A 104 -7.51 -21.43 29.67
CA CYS A 104 -8.82 -20.99 30.14
C CYS A 104 -9.94 -21.89 29.58
N LEU A 105 -9.89 -22.21 28.28
CA LEU A 105 -10.85 -23.08 27.63
C LEU A 105 -10.81 -24.50 28.23
N ILE A 106 -9.62 -25.10 28.36
CA ILE A 106 -9.43 -26.45 28.91
C ILE A 106 -9.96 -26.55 30.34
N ARG A 107 -9.74 -25.51 31.17
CA ARG A 107 -10.21 -25.47 32.56
C ARG A 107 -11.73 -25.32 32.67
N ASN A 108 -12.32 -24.42 31.88
CA ASN A 108 -13.71 -24.00 32.06
C ASN A 108 -14.69 -24.84 31.25
N ALA A 109 -14.31 -25.33 30.07
CA ALA A 109 -15.22 -26.10 29.21
C ALA A 109 -15.80 -27.34 29.90
N PRO A 110 -15.04 -28.18 30.63
CA PRO A 110 -15.59 -29.33 31.34
C PRO A 110 -16.59 -28.94 32.44
N LYS A 111 -16.30 -27.87 33.19
CA LYS A 111 -17.19 -27.35 34.24
C LYS A 111 -18.50 -26.85 33.65
N MET A 112 -18.43 -26.11 32.53
CA MET A 112 -19.60 -25.60 31.83
C MET A 112 -20.45 -26.73 31.25
N LEU A 113 -19.82 -27.75 30.65
CA LEU A 113 -20.51 -28.95 30.16
C LEU A 113 -21.19 -29.73 31.28
N LYS A 114 -20.54 -29.87 32.45
CA LYS A 114 -21.13 -30.50 33.64
C LYS A 114 -22.32 -29.72 34.17
N ASP A 115 -22.22 -28.39 34.29
CA ASP A 115 -23.34 -27.56 34.77
C ASP A 115 -24.50 -27.50 33.76
N MET A 116 -24.21 -27.54 32.46
CA MET A 116 -25.24 -27.65 31.41
C MET A 116 -26.09 -28.92 31.58
N ARG A 117 -25.45 -30.03 32.01
CA ARG A 117 -26.12 -31.30 32.30
C ARG A 117 -26.77 -31.33 33.69
N SER A 118 -26.28 -30.55 34.64
CA SER A 118 -26.82 -30.47 36.01
C SER A 118 -28.28 -30.00 36.07
N TRP A 119 -29.04 -30.55 37.03
CA TRP A 119 -30.42 -30.18 37.33
C TRP A 119 -30.56 -29.38 38.63
N ARG A 120 -29.47 -29.20 39.41
CA ARG A 120 -29.47 -28.56 40.75
C ARG A 120 -30.59 -29.08 41.64
N GLU A 121 -30.47 -30.34 42.01
CA GLU A 121 -31.48 -31.14 42.71
C GLU A 121 -31.50 -30.88 44.24
N ASN A 122 -30.44 -30.25 44.77
CA ASN A 122 -30.23 -30.08 46.21
C ASN A 122 -30.82 -28.79 46.81
N VAL A 123 -31.87 -28.23 46.20
CA VAL A 123 -32.52 -27.03 46.74
C VAL A 123 -33.38 -27.40 47.95
N ARG A 124 -33.43 -26.52 48.96
CA ARG A 124 -34.28 -26.63 50.15
C ARG A 124 -35.39 -25.59 50.11
N GLU A 125 -36.51 -25.87 50.77
CA GLU A 125 -37.66 -24.95 50.84
C GLU A 125 -37.25 -23.54 51.30
N GLN A 126 -36.46 -23.45 52.37
CA GLN A 126 -36.00 -22.16 52.90
C GLN A 126 -35.09 -21.40 51.92
N SER A 127 -34.32 -22.10 51.09
CA SER A 127 -33.50 -21.49 50.05
C SER A 127 -34.37 -20.88 48.95
N LEU A 128 -35.48 -21.53 48.55
CA LEU A 128 -36.43 -21.01 47.55
C LEU A 128 -37.11 -19.73 48.03
N ARG A 129 -37.45 -19.66 49.33
CA ARG A 129 -38.03 -18.45 49.94
C ARG A 129 -37.07 -17.25 49.92
N ASN A 130 -35.77 -17.45 49.70
CA ASN A 130 -34.78 -16.39 49.63
C ASN A 130 -34.50 -15.90 48.19
N PHE A 131 -35.12 -16.49 47.16
CA PHE A 131 -34.99 -15.98 45.80
C PHE A 131 -35.70 -14.62 45.65
N HIS A 132 -35.15 -13.75 44.80
CA HIS A 132 -35.80 -12.49 44.44
C HIS A 132 -37.08 -12.73 43.64
N HIS A 133 -37.03 -13.61 42.66
CA HIS A 133 -38.14 -13.99 41.79
C HIS A 133 -38.82 -15.24 42.33
N LYS A 134 -39.76 -15.04 43.25
CA LYS A 134 -40.51 -16.11 43.92
C LYS A 134 -42.01 -15.84 43.94
N ALA A 135 -42.81 -16.90 43.93
CA ALA A 135 -44.25 -16.83 44.10
C ALA A 135 -44.73 -18.03 44.91
N GLU A 136 -45.79 -17.84 45.69
CA GLU A 136 -46.36 -18.86 46.55
C GLU A 136 -47.87 -18.88 46.39
N TRP A 137 -48.43 -20.09 46.30
CA TRP A 137 -49.87 -20.33 46.20
C TRP A 137 -50.28 -21.48 47.12
N GLN A 138 -51.57 -21.50 47.47
CA GLN A 138 -52.19 -22.63 48.17
C GLN A 138 -53.27 -23.24 47.27
N ALA A 139 -53.22 -24.55 47.12
CA ALA A 139 -54.17 -25.34 46.36
C ALA A 139 -55.03 -26.20 47.29
N LYS A 140 -56.30 -26.44 46.93
CA LYS A 140 -57.17 -27.38 47.66
C LYS A 140 -57.01 -28.82 47.18
N GLU A 141 -56.53 -29.02 45.96
CA GLU A 141 -56.26 -30.33 45.40
C GLU A 141 -54.97 -30.94 45.98
N THR A 142 -54.85 -32.26 45.92
CA THR A 142 -53.66 -32.97 46.37
C THR A 142 -52.49 -32.78 45.41
N ARG A 143 -51.27 -32.86 45.93
CA ARG A 143 -50.01 -32.86 45.15
C ARG A 143 -50.01 -33.83 43.97
N THR A 144 -50.64 -35.00 44.10
CA THR A 144 -50.75 -36.00 43.04
C THR A 144 -51.59 -35.54 41.82
N ALA A 145 -52.55 -34.63 42.02
CA ALA A 145 -53.38 -34.08 40.94
C ALA A 145 -52.70 -32.89 40.24
N ILE A 146 -51.99 -32.05 41.00
CA ILE A 146 -51.43 -30.78 40.50
C ILE A 146 -50.11 -30.98 39.74
N VAL A 147 -49.25 -31.90 40.18
CA VAL A 147 -47.92 -32.12 39.56
C VAL A 147 -48.03 -32.44 38.06
N PRO A 148 -48.93 -33.33 37.59
CA PRO A 148 -49.16 -33.57 36.16
C PRO A 148 -49.58 -32.31 35.38
N ALA A 149 -50.47 -31.48 35.95
CA ALA A 149 -50.96 -30.27 35.30
C ALA A 149 -49.83 -29.22 35.12
N LEU A 150 -49.02 -29.02 36.16
CA LEU A 150 -47.87 -28.12 36.12
C LEU A 150 -46.81 -28.62 35.13
N THR A 151 -46.46 -29.91 35.17
CA THR A 151 -45.45 -30.48 34.26
C THR A 151 -45.89 -30.45 32.79
N ALA A 152 -47.17 -30.72 32.50
CA ALA A 152 -47.72 -30.60 31.14
C ALA A 152 -47.66 -29.15 30.62
N HIS A 153 -47.94 -28.16 31.47
CA HIS A 153 -47.79 -26.76 31.11
C HIS A 153 -46.32 -26.41 30.84
N LEU A 154 -45.40 -26.80 31.73
CA LEU A 154 -43.95 -26.56 31.55
C LEU A 154 -43.40 -27.19 30.27
N ALA A 155 -43.85 -28.40 29.90
CA ALA A 155 -43.51 -29.02 28.63
C ALA A 155 -43.95 -28.16 27.43
N ARG A 156 -45.19 -27.64 27.48
CA ARG A 156 -45.78 -26.82 26.40
C ARG A 156 -45.03 -25.52 26.16
N ILE A 157 -44.57 -24.87 27.22
CA ILE A 157 -43.76 -23.65 27.13
C ILE A 157 -42.26 -23.92 26.87
N GLY A 158 -41.89 -25.19 26.63
CA GLY A 158 -40.57 -25.60 26.17
C GLY A 158 -39.52 -25.81 27.27
N TYR A 159 -39.94 -25.96 28.53
CA TYR A 159 -39.04 -26.36 29.62
C TYR A 159 -38.84 -27.87 29.62
N ARG A 160 -37.60 -28.30 29.83
CA ARG A 160 -37.32 -29.70 30.22
C ARG A 160 -37.36 -29.77 31.73
N PHE A 161 -37.95 -30.80 32.31
CA PHE A 161 -38.10 -30.93 33.75
C PHE A 161 -37.73 -32.32 34.28
N LYS A 162 -37.43 -32.40 35.58
CA LYS A 162 -37.19 -33.62 36.34
C LYS A 162 -37.93 -33.52 37.68
N LEU A 163 -38.68 -34.55 38.02
CA LEU A 163 -39.43 -34.69 39.28
C LEU A 163 -38.57 -35.40 40.33
N ILE A 164 -38.59 -34.89 41.56
CA ILE A 164 -37.81 -35.42 42.68
C ILE A 164 -38.67 -35.38 43.94
N GLU A 165 -38.84 -36.52 44.59
CA GLU A 165 -39.51 -36.63 45.89
C GLU A 165 -38.49 -36.41 47.01
N LYS A 166 -38.76 -35.47 47.93
CA LYS A 166 -37.83 -35.09 49.01
C LYS A 166 -38.57 -34.51 50.21
N ASP A 167 -38.24 -34.98 51.41
CA ASP A 167 -38.76 -34.45 52.69
C ASP A 167 -40.30 -34.37 52.76
N GLY A 168 -41.01 -35.34 52.16
CA GLY A 168 -42.47 -35.36 52.07
C GLY A 168 -43.08 -34.37 51.05
N ALA A 169 -42.25 -33.76 50.20
CA ALA A 169 -42.63 -32.81 49.17
C ALA A 169 -42.16 -33.26 47.78
N THR A 170 -42.81 -32.75 46.72
CA THR A 170 -42.38 -32.96 45.32
C THR A 170 -41.69 -31.71 44.81
N LEU A 171 -40.44 -31.84 44.38
CA LEU A 171 -39.68 -30.80 43.70
C LEU A 171 -39.71 -31.03 42.18
N ILE A 172 -40.27 -30.07 41.45
CA ILE A 172 -40.16 -29.97 40.00
C ILE A 172 -38.96 -29.07 39.69
N THR A 173 -37.88 -29.65 39.18
CA THR A 173 -36.74 -28.88 38.64
C THR A 173 -36.92 -28.75 37.15
N ALA A 174 -36.94 -27.52 36.62
CA ALA A 174 -37.14 -27.26 35.20
C ALA A 174 -36.08 -26.30 34.66
N LYS A 175 -35.61 -26.55 33.43
CA LYS A 175 -34.63 -25.70 32.75
C LYS A 175 -34.91 -25.52 31.27
N GLN A 176 -34.55 -24.35 30.76
CA GLN A 176 -34.59 -23.99 29.34
C GLN A 176 -33.32 -23.21 28.98
N GLY A 177 -32.84 -23.34 27.73
CA GLY A 177 -31.72 -22.55 27.23
C GLY A 177 -30.34 -22.91 27.79
N ALA A 178 -30.14 -24.14 28.28
CA ALA A 178 -28.84 -24.62 28.79
C ALA A 178 -27.72 -24.55 27.73
N ALA A 179 -28.07 -24.53 26.43
CA ALA A 179 -27.15 -24.38 25.31
C ALA A 179 -26.40 -23.03 25.29
N ASN A 180 -26.82 -22.01 26.06
CA ASN A 180 -26.09 -20.74 26.19
C ASN A 180 -24.61 -20.95 26.54
N LYS A 181 -24.28 -22.01 27.29
CA LYS A 181 -22.91 -22.34 27.69
C LYS A 181 -21.99 -22.73 26.52
N TRP A 182 -22.54 -23.21 25.40
CA TRP A 182 -21.77 -23.40 24.16
C TRP A 182 -21.24 -22.09 23.61
N GLY A 183 -21.91 -20.97 23.91
CA GLY A 183 -21.47 -19.64 23.49
C GLY A 183 -20.05 -19.32 23.96
N TYR A 184 -19.75 -19.59 25.23
CA TYR A 184 -18.40 -19.43 25.78
C TYR A 184 -17.37 -20.30 25.09
N ILE A 185 -17.67 -21.59 24.93
CA ILE A 185 -16.77 -22.57 24.34
C ILE A 185 -16.45 -22.16 22.90
N PHE A 186 -17.46 -21.84 22.09
CA PHE A 186 -17.26 -21.45 20.70
C PHE A 186 -16.53 -20.11 20.56
N ALA A 187 -16.87 -19.09 21.36
CA ALA A 187 -16.19 -17.79 21.27
C ALA A 187 -14.70 -17.88 21.64
N HIS A 188 -14.35 -18.61 22.71
CA HIS A 188 -12.95 -18.75 23.12
C HIS A 188 -12.16 -19.68 22.19
N SER A 189 -12.79 -20.77 21.73
CA SER A 189 -12.18 -21.65 20.72
C SER A 189 -11.94 -20.90 19.40
N ALA A 190 -12.87 -20.04 19.01
CA ALA A 190 -12.74 -19.23 17.80
C ALA A 190 -11.52 -18.32 17.83
N ILE A 191 -11.28 -17.61 18.94
CA ILE A 191 -10.09 -16.76 19.11
C ILE A 191 -8.82 -17.58 18.92
N VAL A 192 -8.72 -18.72 19.62
CA VAL A 192 -7.56 -19.63 19.50
C VAL A 192 -7.36 -20.09 18.06
N ILE A 193 -8.44 -20.56 17.41
CA ILE A 193 -8.40 -21.08 16.04
C ILE A 193 -8.01 -19.98 15.03
N ILE A 194 -8.54 -18.76 15.18
CA ILE A 194 -8.19 -17.61 14.33
C ILE A 194 -6.72 -17.25 14.51
N CYS A 195 -6.23 -17.17 15.74
CA CYS A 195 -4.83 -16.86 16.01
C CYS A 195 -3.89 -17.93 15.44
N ILE A 196 -4.20 -19.21 15.62
CA ILE A 196 -3.41 -20.31 15.04
C ILE A 196 -3.44 -20.23 13.50
N GLY A 197 -4.61 -20.02 12.90
CA GLY A 197 -4.75 -19.85 11.45
C GLY A 197 -3.93 -18.67 10.93
N GLY A 198 -3.95 -17.53 11.63
CA GLY A 198 -3.13 -16.36 11.30
C GLY A 198 -1.63 -16.61 11.42
N MET A 199 -1.20 -17.38 12.44
CA MET A 199 0.21 -17.79 12.59
C MET A 199 0.67 -18.75 11.48
N LEU A 200 -0.22 -19.61 10.97
CA LEU A 200 0.09 -20.50 9.84
C LEU A 200 0.26 -19.75 8.51
N ASP A 201 -0.46 -18.65 8.34
CA ASP A 201 -0.37 -17.80 7.14
C ASP A 201 0.66 -16.67 7.26
N SER A 202 1.26 -16.45 8.43
CA SER A 202 2.29 -15.44 8.65
C SER A 202 3.67 -15.89 8.15
N GLU A 203 4.68 -15.02 8.27
CA GLU A 203 6.07 -15.36 7.93
C GLU A 203 6.73 -16.29 8.96
N MET A 204 6.02 -16.72 10.01
CA MET A 204 6.57 -17.59 11.06
C MET A 204 7.19 -18.89 10.52
N PRO A 205 6.55 -19.63 9.60
CA PRO A 205 7.18 -20.83 9.03
C PRO A 205 8.44 -20.53 8.22
N ILE A 206 8.57 -19.32 7.65
CA ILE A 206 9.78 -18.88 6.94
C ILE A 206 10.86 -18.52 7.97
N HIS A 207 10.53 -17.79 9.03
CA HIS A 207 11.47 -17.52 10.13
C HIS A 207 11.97 -18.79 10.82
N PHE A 208 11.10 -19.79 11.00
CA PHE A 208 11.51 -21.09 11.52
C PHE A 208 12.58 -21.75 10.62
N GLN A 209 12.40 -21.68 9.30
CA GLN A 209 13.41 -22.16 8.35
C GLN A 209 14.72 -21.34 8.41
N GLN A 210 14.64 -20.04 8.68
CA GLN A 210 15.83 -19.22 8.90
C GLN A 210 16.59 -19.62 10.17
N TRP A 211 15.88 -19.79 11.29
CA TRP A 211 16.51 -20.10 12.58
C TRP A 211 17.04 -21.52 12.69
N PHE A 212 16.33 -22.50 12.12
CA PHE A 212 16.62 -23.92 12.34
C PHE A 212 17.09 -24.67 11.09
N MET A 213 16.87 -24.12 9.88
CA MET A 213 17.22 -24.78 8.62
C MET A 213 18.28 -24.01 7.79
N GLY A 214 18.92 -23.00 8.37
CA GLY A 214 20.04 -22.28 7.75
C GLY A 214 19.67 -21.51 6.48
N LYS A 215 18.39 -21.18 6.27
CA LYS A 215 17.93 -20.38 5.13
C LYS A 215 18.24 -18.90 5.37
N VAL A 216 18.77 -18.22 4.35
CA VAL A 216 19.15 -16.80 4.44
C VAL A 216 18.63 -16.04 3.21
N PRO A 217 18.10 -14.81 3.35
CA PRO A 217 17.72 -14.00 2.20
C PRO A 217 18.91 -13.73 1.28
N PHE A 218 18.66 -13.61 -0.01
CA PHE A 218 19.65 -13.19 -1.01
C PHE A 218 19.65 -11.67 -1.14
N ASP A 219 20.81 -11.02 -0.96
CA ASP A 219 20.97 -9.56 -1.02
C ASP A 219 21.73 -9.08 -2.28
N GLY A 220 22.15 -10.01 -3.14
CA GLY A 220 22.96 -9.72 -4.31
C GLY A 220 22.15 -9.45 -5.58
N ASN A 221 22.87 -9.08 -6.65
CA ASN A 221 22.33 -9.03 -8.00
C ASN A 221 22.76 -10.31 -8.75
N GLY A 222 21.81 -11.02 -9.36
CA GLY A 222 22.13 -12.27 -10.07
C GLY A 222 20.95 -12.86 -10.84
N ILE A 223 21.25 -13.82 -11.71
CA ILE A 223 20.24 -14.59 -12.44
C ILE A 223 19.58 -15.55 -11.46
N ILE A 224 18.24 -15.54 -11.36
CA ILE A 224 17.46 -16.35 -10.42
C ILE A 224 17.84 -17.85 -10.49
N ALA A 225 18.10 -18.37 -11.68
CA ALA A 225 18.51 -19.77 -11.89
C ALA A 225 19.87 -20.14 -11.26
N LYS A 226 20.74 -19.15 -10.99
CA LYS A 226 22.07 -19.37 -10.39
C LYS A 226 22.11 -19.08 -8.88
N ILE A 227 20.98 -18.69 -8.28
CA ILE A 227 20.90 -18.41 -6.85
C ILE A 227 21.01 -19.73 -6.06
N PRO A 228 21.96 -19.85 -5.10
CA PRO A 228 22.15 -21.06 -4.31
C PRO A 228 20.91 -21.49 -3.49
N GLU A 229 20.82 -22.80 -3.21
CA GLU A 229 19.72 -23.44 -2.46
C GLU A 229 19.46 -22.84 -1.06
N GLN A 230 20.46 -22.25 -0.42
CA GLN A 230 20.29 -21.61 0.89
C GLN A 230 19.34 -20.39 0.86
N HIS A 231 19.14 -19.79 -0.33
CA HIS A 231 18.23 -18.67 -0.56
C HIS A 231 16.90 -19.09 -1.21
N ARG A 232 16.72 -20.40 -1.46
CA ARG A 232 15.51 -20.97 -2.06
C ARG A 232 14.66 -21.67 -1.01
N LEU A 233 13.35 -21.51 -1.09
CA LEU A 233 12.37 -22.25 -0.31
C LEU A 233 11.83 -23.41 -1.14
N SER A 234 11.76 -24.59 -0.52
CA SER A 234 11.31 -25.81 -1.21
C SER A 234 9.82 -25.75 -1.59
N LEU A 235 9.40 -26.64 -2.50
CA LEU A 235 7.98 -26.85 -2.86
C LEU A 235 7.10 -27.26 -1.66
N ALA A 236 7.72 -27.85 -0.63
CA ALA A 236 7.05 -28.27 0.59
C ALA A 236 6.80 -27.11 1.57
N ASN A 237 7.29 -25.89 1.26
CA ASN A 237 7.08 -24.72 2.10
C ASN A 237 5.57 -24.50 2.35
N PRO A 238 5.12 -24.50 3.62
CA PRO A 238 3.70 -24.54 3.95
C PRO A 238 2.97 -23.25 3.61
N THR A 239 3.65 -22.10 3.70
CA THR A 239 3.06 -20.78 3.47
C THR A 239 4.06 -19.87 2.78
N PHE A 240 3.56 -19.05 1.85
CA PHE A 240 4.32 -17.96 1.27
C PHE A 240 3.40 -16.96 0.58
N ARG A 241 3.93 -15.75 0.41
CA ARG A 241 3.39 -14.72 -0.48
C ARG A 241 4.56 -14.09 -1.22
N GLY A 242 4.63 -14.33 -2.52
CA GLY A 242 5.67 -13.78 -3.38
C GLY A 242 5.08 -13.19 -4.64
N ASN A 243 5.90 -12.43 -5.36
CA ASN A 243 5.55 -11.87 -6.66
C ASN A 243 6.40 -12.51 -7.75
N THR A 244 5.82 -12.71 -8.93
CA THR A 244 6.55 -13.12 -10.12
C THR A 244 6.18 -12.15 -11.25
N MET A 245 7.20 -11.53 -11.85
CA MET A 245 7.04 -10.69 -13.03
C MET A 245 7.29 -11.57 -14.25
N ILE A 246 6.34 -11.62 -15.17
CA ILE A 246 6.42 -12.42 -16.38
C ILE A 246 6.15 -11.52 -17.58
N PRO A 247 7.15 -11.23 -18.43
CA PRO A 247 6.94 -10.59 -19.73
C PRO A 247 6.07 -11.43 -20.66
N GLU A 248 5.35 -10.78 -21.58
CA GLU A 248 4.58 -11.47 -22.61
C GLU A 248 5.49 -12.39 -23.45
N GLY A 249 5.05 -13.63 -23.64
CA GLY A 249 5.80 -14.68 -24.31
C GLY A 249 6.81 -15.41 -23.42
N ALA A 250 7.13 -14.87 -22.24
CA ALA A 250 8.04 -15.49 -21.28
C ALA A 250 7.30 -16.42 -20.30
N SER A 251 8.09 -17.15 -19.50
CA SER A 251 7.58 -18.04 -18.47
C SER A 251 8.39 -17.93 -17.18
N SER A 252 7.73 -18.17 -16.06
CA SER A 252 8.37 -18.27 -14.75
C SER A 252 7.77 -19.42 -13.94
N ASP A 253 8.62 -20.11 -13.21
CA ASP A 253 8.32 -21.18 -12.26
C ASP A 253 8.78 -20.81 -10.85
N THR A 254 9.10 -19.54 -10.61
CA THR A 254 9.56 -19.03 -9.32
C THR A 254 8.77 -17.79 -8.90
N ALA A 255 8.67 -17.58 -7.60
CA ALA A 255 8.15 -16.36 -6.99
C ALA A 255 9.18 -15.75 -6.03
N ILE A 256 9.30 -14.43 -6.04
CA ILE A 256 10.21 -13.66 -5.20
C ILE A 256 9.45 -13.21 -3.95
N ILE A 257 9.95 -13.57 -2.78
CA ILE A 257 9.40 -13.16 -1.49
C ILE A 257 10.32 -12.07 -0.93
N PRO A 258 9.86 -10.81 -0.87
CA PRO A 258 10.66 -9.73 -0.31
C PRO A 258 10.88 -9.95 1.20
N GLN A 259 12.08 -9.59 1.68
CA GLN A 259 12.48 -9.59 3.08
C GLN A 259 13.16 -8.24 3.41
N GLN A 260 13.37 -7.96 4.70
CA GLN A 260 14.03 -6.72 5.11
C GLN A 260 15.48 -6.61 4.60
N THR A 261 16.19 -7.73 4.48
CA THR A 261 17.61 -7.78 4.12
C THR A 261 17.86 -8.55 2.81
N GLY A 262 16.90 -8.53 1.88
CA GLY A 262 17.03 -9.23 0.60
C GLY A 262 15.74 -9.90 0.14
N VAL A 263 15.86 -11.02 -0.56
CA VAL A 263 14.71 -11.81 -1.06
C VAL A 263 14.90 -13.31 -0.86
N PHE A 264 13.80 -14.05 -0.69
CA PHE A 264 13.78 -15.50 -0.86
C PHE A 264 13.20 -15.86 -2.22
N ILE A 265 13.71 -16.93 -2.83
CA ILE A 265 13.15 -17.50 -4.05
C ILE A 265 12.27 -18.69 -3.65
N GLN A 266 11.02 -18.69 -4.07
CA GLN A 266 10.10 -19.81 -3.88
C GLN A 266 9.89 -20.51 -5.22
N ASP A 267 10.31 -21.77 -5.31
CA ASP A 267 10.01 -22.60 -6.47
C ASP A 267 8.52 -22.97 -6.50
N LEU A 268 7.94 -23.07 -7.69
CA LEU A 268 6.55 -23.40 -7.92
C LEU A 268 6.42 -24.81 -8.53
N PRO A 269 5.36 -25.57 -8.21
CA PRO A 269 5.15 -26.92 -8.75
C PRO A 269 4.60 -26.92 -10.20
N PHE A 270 4.63 -25.77 -10.85
CA PHE A 270 4.16 -25.55 -12.21
C PHE A 270 4.84 -24.29 -12.79
N THR A 271 5.00 -24.26 -14.11
CA THR A 271 5.46 -23.08 -14.84
C THR A 271 4.26 -22.26 -15.30
N ILE A 272 4.33 -20.95 -15.11
CA ILE A 272 3.35 -19.97 -15.61
C ILE A 272 3.96 -19.32 -16.85
N ARG A 273 3.34 -19.49 -18.02
CA ARG A 273 3.69 -18.79 -19.26
C ARG A 273 2.68 -17.68 -19.52
N LEU A 274 3.13 -16.44 -19.64
CA LEU A 274 2.24 -15.34 -20.01
C LEU A 274 2.08 -15.30 -21.53
N LYS A 275 0.87 -15.53 -22.03
CA LYS A 275 0.56 -15.42 -23.47
C LYS A 275 0.29 -13.96 -23.84
N LYS A 276 -0.52 -13.28 -23.03
CA LYS A 276 -0.93 -11.90 -23.28
C LYS A 276 -1.42 -11.23 -22.01
N PHE A 277 -1.10 -9.95 -21.84
CA PHE A 277 -1.67 -9.06 -20.86
C PHE A 277 -2.61 -8.05 -21.53
N THR A 278 -3.85 -8.00 -21.10
CA THR A 278 -4.89 -7.14 -21.66
C THR A 278 -5.32 -6.10 -20.63
N ILE A 279 -5.32 -4.83 -21.06
CA ILE A 279 -5.90 -3.71 -20.33
C ILE A 279 -7.05 -3.15 -21.17
N ASP A 280 -8.27 -3.22 -20.64
CA ASP A 280 -9.42 -2.53 -21.26
C ASP A 280 -9.67 -1.22 -20.52
N PHE A 281 -10.05 -0.18 -21.25
CA PHE A 281 -10.45 1.12 -20.68
C PHE A 281 -11.92 1.41 -20.97
N TYR A 282 -12.58 2.14 -20.07
CA TYR A 282 -13.84 2.81 -20.37
C TYR A 282 -13.59 3.97 -21.34
N THR A 283 -14.64 4.44 -22.01
CA THR A 283 -14.59 5.65 -22.86
C THR A 283 -14.10 6.90 -22.12
N THR A 284 -14.22 6.92 -20.79
CA THR A 284 -13.69 7.96 -19.92
C THR A 284 -12.18 7.89 -19.68
N GLY A 285 -11.48 6.89 -20.24
CA GLY A 285 -10.04 6.65 -20.02
C GLY A 285 -9.70 5.92 -18.72
N MET A 286 -10.68 5.56 -17.89
CA MET A 286 -10.43 4.76 -16.67
C MET A 286 -10.24 3.28 -17.01
N PRO A 287 -9.29 2.57 -16.39
CA PRO A 287 -9.14 1.13 -16.58
C PRO A 287 -10.39 0.36 -16.14
N LYS A 288 -10.86 -0.55 -16.99
CA LYS A 288 -12.01 -1.43 -16.80
C LYS A 288 -11.59 -2.85 -16.41
N LEU A 289 -10.53 -3.36 -17.03
CA LEU A 289 -10.08 -4.74 -16.86
C LEU A 289 -8.56 -4.79 -16.91
N PHE A 290 -7.98 -5.56 -15.99
CA PHE A 290 -6.62 -6.07 -16.12
C PHE A 290 -6.69 -7.60 -16.11
N ALA A 291 -6.24 -8.22 -17.20
CA ALA A 291 -6.33 -9.66 -17.39
C ALA A 291 -5.02 -10.23 -17.96
N SER A 292 -4.57 -11.33 -17.38
CA SER A 292 -3.43 -12.11 -17.88
C SER A 292 -3.92 -13.43 -18.42
N ASP A 293 -3.76 -13.64 -19.73
CA ASP A 293 -3.95 -14.94 -20.35
C ASP A 293 -2.68 -15.75 -20.16
N VAL A 294 -2.78 -16.80 -19.33
CA VAL A 294 -1.65 -17.63 -18.97
C VAL A 294 -1.86 -19.06 -19.43
N GLU A 295 -0.76 -19.76 -19.65
CA GLU A 295 -0.73 -21.20 -19.74
C GLU A 295 0.08 -21.77 -18.59
N ILE A 296 -0.49 -22.75 -17.93
CA ILE A 296 0.11 -23.43 -16.79
C ILE A 296 0.61 -24.78 -17.26
N VAL A 297 1.88 -25.08 -16.99
CA VAL A 297 2.50 -26.38 -17.28
C VAL A 297 2.82 -27.04 -15.95
N ASP A 298 2.15 -28.15 -15.66
CA ASP A 298 2.35 -28.91 -14.44
C ASP A 298 3.65 -29.72 -14.49
N HIS A 299 4.53 -29.57 -13.49
CA HIS A 299 5.83 -30.25 -13.49
C HIS A 299 5.74 -31.77 -13.22
N ASP A 300 4.73 -32.21 -12.47
CA ASP A 300 4.59 -33.64 -12.10
C ASP A 300 3.96 -34.43 -13.25
N THR A 301 2.97 -33.84 -13.93
CA THR A 301 2.19 -34.55 -14.96
C THR A 301 2.59 -34.18 -16.40
N GLY A 302 3.32 -33.08 -16.60
CA GLY A 302 3.65 -32.51 -17.90
C GLY A 302 2.45 -31.93 -18.66
N LYS A 303 1.24 -31.97 -18.10
CA LYS A 303 0.03 -31.46 -18.75
C LYS A 303 -0.02 -29.94 -18.69
N SER A 304 -0.50 -29.33 -19.77
CA SER A 304 -0.73 -27.90 -19.84
C SER A 304 -2.21 -27.54 -19.99
N PHE A 305 -2.61 -26.40 -19.42
CA PHE A 305 -3.94 -25.82 -19.63
C PHE A 305 -3.86 -24.29 -19.65
N SER A 306 -4.78 -23.66 -20.36
CA SER A 306 -4.87 -22.19 -20.41
C SER A 306 -5.89 -21.66 -19.40
N SER A 307 -5.61 -20.50 -18.83
CA SER A 307 -6.51 -19.81 -17.90
C SER A 307 -6.33 -18.30 -18.01
N THR A 308 -7.37 -17.54 -17.70
CA THR A 308 -7.27 -16.08 -17.62
C THR A 308 -7.34 -15.67 -16.15
N ILE A 309 -6.32 -14.96 -15.67
CA ILE A 309 -6.27 -14.39 -14.33
C ILE A 309 -6.75 -12.94 -14.41
N LYS A 310 -7.71 -12.55 -13.57
CA LYS A 310 -8.25 -11.18 -13.54
C LYS A 310 -8.18 -10.62 -12.12
N VAL A 311 -8.25 -9.30 -11.99
CA VAL A 311 -8.42 -8.65 -10.68
C VAL A 311 -9.65 -9.25 -9.97
N ASN A 312 -9.48 -9.65 -8.72
CA ASN A 312 -10.47 -10.36 -7.90
C ASN A 312 -10.90 -11.76 -8.38
N GLN A 313 -10.33 -12.28 -9.47
CA GLN A 313 -10.57 -13.65 -9.96
C GLN A 313 -9.23 -14.37 -10.13
N PRO A 314 -8.65 -14.89 -9.04
CA PRO A 314 -7.38 -15.60 -9.08
C PRO A 314 -7.52 -16.98 -9.71
N LEU A 315 -6.43 -17.46 -10.32
CA LEU A 315 -6.28 -18.89 -10.61
C LEU A 315 -5.90 -19.62 -9.31
N ILE A 316 -6.59 -20.73 -9.00
CA ILE A 316 -6.25 -21.59 -7.86
C ILE A 316 -5.85 -22.97 -8.40
N TYR A 317 -4.60 -23.36 -8.17
CA TYR A 317 -4.07 -24.64 -8.63
C TYR A 317 -3.07 -25.22 -7.61
N LYS A 318 -3.15 -26.53 -7.31
CA LYS A 318 -2.33 -27.21 -6.28
C LYS A 318 -2.24 -26.48 -4.92
N GLY A 319 -3.32 -25.82 -4.50
CA GLY A 319 -3.36 -25.07 -3.24
C GLY A 319 -2.63 -23.72 -3.26
N ILE A 320 -2.17 -23.29 -4.44
CA ILE A 320 -1.54 -22.00 -4.70
C ILE A 320 -2.54 -21.12 -5.45
N ALA A 321 -2.72 -19.89 -4.98
CA ALA A 321 -3.53 -18.88 -5.63
C ALA A 321 -2.63 -17.87 -6.34
N VAL A 322 -2.91 -17.58 -7.60
CA VAL A 322 -2.19 -16.63 -8.45
C VAL A 322 -3.11 -15.46 -8.76
N TYR A 323 -2.74 -14.28 -8.29
CA TYR A 323 -3.51 -13.04 -8.41
C TYR A 323 -2.86 -12.10 -9.41
N GLN A 324 -3.68 -11.41 -10.21
CA GLN A 324 -3.22 -10.22 -10.92
C GLN A 324 -2.96 -9.11 -9.89
N SER A 325 -1.69 -8.75 -9.68
CA SER A 325 -1.28 -7.76 -8.66
C SER A 325 -0.97 -6.41 -9.30
N SER A 326 -0.10 -6.40 -10.30
CA SER A 326 0.31 -5.19 -11.02
C SER A 326 0.70 -5.53 -12.46
N PHE A 327 1.16 -4.55 -13.22
CA PHE A 327 1.75 -4.71 -14.54
C PHE A 327 2.94 -3.76 -14.66
N GLU A 328 3.92 -4.17 -15.45
CA GLU A 328 5.14 -3.41 -15.70
C GLU A 328 5.53 -3.52 -17.18
N ASP A 329 6.58 -2.80 -17.56
CA ASP A 329 7.21 -2.96 -18.86
C ASP A 329 8.07 -4.24 -18.84
N GLY A 330 7.86 -5.11 -19.83
CA GLY A 330 8.51 -6.43 -19.93
C GLY A 330 9.78 -6.45 -20.76
N GLY A 331 10.39 -5.30 -21.05
CA GLY A 331 11.53 -5.19 -21.94
C GLY A 331 11.17 -4.62 -23.30
N SER A 332 10.38 -3.54 -23.33
CA SER A 332 10.06 -2.83 -24.56
C SER A 332 11.33 -2.40 -25.29
N ARG A 333 11.33 -2.59 -26.62
CA ARG A 333 12.48 -2.25 -27.47
C ARG A 333 12.29 -0.87 -28.05
N LEU A 334 13.28 -0.01 -27.89
CA LEU A 334 13.24 1.39 -28.28
C LEU A 334 14.28 1.66 -29.37
N LYS A 335 13.92 2.47 -30.37
CA LYS A 335 14.86 3.11 -31.30
C LYS A 335 14.76 4.61 -31.13
N LEU A 336 15.88 5.26 -30.82
CA LEU A 336 15.96 6.68 -30.50
C LEU A 336 16.98 7.40 -31.39
N ALA A 337 16.72 8.68 -31.62
CA ALA A 337 17.69 9.65 -32.11
C ALA A 337 18.40 10.29 -30.89
N ALA A 338 19.73 10.18 -30.84
CA ALA A 338 20.56 10.84 -29.84
C ALA A 338 21.17 12.10 -30.45
N PHE A 339 20.72 13.26 -29.97
CA PHE A 339 21.25 14.56 -30.36
C PHE A 339 22.39 14.96 -29.43
N PRO A 340 23.60 15.26 -29.94
CA PRO A 340 24.70 15.77 -29.12
C PRO A 340 24.30 17.07 -28.41
N MET A 341 24.58 17.17 -27.11
CA MET A 341 24.32 18.36 -26.29
C MET A 341 25.56 19.22 -26.07
N SER A 342 26.74 18.69 -26.38
CA SER A 342 28.02 19.40 -26.37
C SER A 342 28.62 19.50 -27.78
N GLY A 343 29.65 20.34 -27.93
CA GLY A 343 30.38 20.50 -29.19
C GLY A 343 29.59 21.21 -30.30
N GLY A 344 30.20 21.23 -31.50
CA GLY A 344 29.69 21.91 -32.69
C GLY A 344 28.84 21.05 -33.62
N GLN A 345 28.37 19.88 -33.19
CA GLN A 345 27.55 18.96 -34.00
C GLN A 345 26.07 19.03 -33.62
N ALA A 346 25.20 19.11 -34.63
CA ALA A 346 23.73 19.11 -34.46
C ALA A 346 23.04 17.83 -34.94
N LYS A 347 23.69 17.03 -35.78
CA LYS A 347 23.08 15.85 -36.39
C LYS A 347 22.96 14.72 -35.37
N PRO A 348 21.78 14.06 -35.25
CA PRO A 348 21.62 12.94 -34.35
C PRO A 348 22.26 11.66 -34.90
N PHE A 349 22.59 10.74 -34.02
CA PHE A 349 22.91 9.35 -34.35
C PHE A 349 21.89 8.40 -33.72
N GLU A 350 21.81 7.16 -34.20
CA GLU A 350 20.83 6.20 -33.71
C GLU A 350 21.32 5.45 -32.48
N VAL A 351 20.42 5.28 -31.51
CA VAL A 351 20.63 4.47 -30.30
C VAL A 351 19.45 3.52 -30.16
N ALA A 352 19.73 2.24 -29.95
CA ALA A 352 18.73 1.25 -29.61
C ALA A 352 18.84 0.86 -28.14
N GLY A 353 17.70 0.59 -27.51
CA GLY A 353 17.63 0.22 -26.10
C GLY A 353 16.55 -0.80 -25.83
N GLU A 354 16.71 -1.57 -24.75
CA GLU A 354 15.70 -2.48 -24.22
C GLU A 354 15.48 -2.12 -22.76
N ILE A 355 14.22 -1.92 -22.34
CA ILE A 355 13.89 -1.59 -20.94
C ILE A 355 14.40 -2.69 -20.00
N GLY A 356 15.02 -2.28 -18.89
CA GLY A 356 15.72 -3.18 -17.96
C GLY A 356 17.14 -3.54 -18.39
N GLY A 357 17.53 -3.23 -19.64
CA GLY A 357 18.87 -3.43 -20.18
C GLY A 357 19.75 -2.18 -20.10
N SER A 358 20.97 -2.31 -20.63
CA SER A 358 21.92 -1.20 -20.73
C SER A 358 22.58 -1.12 -22.10
N THR A 359 22.95 0.10 -22.50
CA THR A 359 23.57 0.39 -23.79
C THR A 359 24.76 1.33 -23.60
N PRO A 360 25.95 1.00 -24.14
CA PRO A 360 27.09 1.90 -24.08
C PRO A 360 26.84 3.16 -24.91
N LEU A 361 27.25 4.30 -24.39
CA LEU A 361 27.22 5.60 -25.05
C LEU A 361 28.64 6.14 -25.12
N SER A 362 29.24 6.04 -26.30
CA SER A 362 30.57 6.61 -26.56
C SER A 362 30.48 8.13 -26.62
N GLY A 363 31.15 8.81 -25.69
CA GLY A 363 31.23 10.27 -25.66
C GLY A 363 32.27 10.80 -26.65
N GLN A 364 32.04 11.98 -27.23
CA GLN A 364 33.03 12.63 -28.12
C GLN A 364 34.32 13.05 -27.39
N ASP A 365 34.27 13.18 -26.06
CA ASP A 365 35.38 13.62 -25.21
C ASP A 365 36.07 12.48 -24.43
N GLY A 366 35.84 11.20 -24.78
CA GLY A 366 36.41 10.04 -24.07
C GLY A 366 35.71 9.66 -22.75
N ASN A 367 34.65 10.40 -22.38
CA ASN A 367 33.76 10.09 -21.27
C ASN A 367 32.69 9.08 -21.71
N ASP A 368 33.10 7.82 -21.88
CA ASP A 368 32.14 6.74 -22.15
C ASP A 368 31.19 6.60 -20.95
N MET A 369 29.90 6.63 -21.25
CA MET A 369 28.83 6.42 -20.27
C MET A 369 28.00 5.21 -20.65
N THR A 370 27.21 4.73 -19.72
CA THR A 370 26.24 3.66 -19.97
C THR A 370 24.84 4.20 -19.75
N ILE A 371 23.97 4.01 -20.74
CA ILE A 371 22.54 4.26 -20.60
C ILE A 371 21.93 3.01 -19.98
N GLU A 372 21.30 3.13 -18.82
CA GLU A 372 20.47 2.10 -18.19
C GLU A 372 19.00 2.46 -18.44
N TRP A 373 18.28 1.62 -19.17
CA TRP A 373 16.90 1.90 -19.56
C TRP A 373 15.96 1.52 -18.42
N SER A 374 15.38 2.51 -17.75
CA SER A 374 14.60 2.29 -16.53
C SER A 374 13.12 2.01 -16.81
N GLY A 375 12.54 2.66 -17.82
CA GLY A 375 11.13 2.49 -18.11
C GLY A 375 10.67 3.20 -19.38
N PHE A 376 9.62 2.67 -19.97
CA PHE A 376 8.91 3.26 -21.08
C PHE A 376 7.42 3.36 -20.74
N ARG A 377 6.81 4.48 -21.08
CA ARG A 377 5.36 4.65 -20.99
C ARG A 377 4.86 5.14 -22.35
N PRO A 378 4.07 4.36 -23.09
CA PRO A 378 3.52 4.82 -24.36
C PRO A 378 2.49 5.95 -24.18
N PHE A 379 1.87 6.03 -23.00
CA PHE A 379 0.86 7.02 -22.66
C PHE A 379 1.11 7.59 -21.26
N ASN A 380 1.04 8.91 -21.11
CA ASN A 380 1.19 9.61 -19.84
C ASN A 380 -0.03 10.53 -19.66
N VAL A 381 -0.78 10.37 -18.57
CA VAL A 381 -1.96 11.20 -18.30
C VAL A 381 -1.58 12.28 -17.30
N GLU A 382 -1.41 13.50 -17.79
CA GLU A 382 -0.96 14.65 -16.99
C GLU A 382 -2.05 15.69 -16.82
N ASN A 383 -2.01 16.43 -15.71
CA ASN A 383 -2.94 17.52 -15.45
C ASN A 383 -2.43 18.83 -16.07
N MET A 384 -3.04 19.22 -17.18
CA MET A 384 -2.62 20.40 -17.95
C MET A 384 -3.05 21.74 -17.32
N ALA A 385 -3.90 21.74 -16.29
CA ALA A 385 -4.39 22.97 -15.65
C ALA A 385 -3.33 23.70 -14.79
N ARG A 386 -2.21 23.04 -14.44
CA ARG A 386 -1.16 23.58 -13.55
C ARG A 386 0.16 23.92 -14.24
N ASN A 387 0.25 23.78 -15.56
CA ASN A 387 1.54 23.84 -16.27
C ASN A 387 2.18 25.23 -16.40
N GLY A 388 1.60 26.27 -15.80
CA GLY A 388 2.19 27.62 -15.70
C GLY A 388 2.73 28.01 -14.32
N ALA A 389 2.74 27.08 -13.34
CA ALA A 389 3.42 27.34 -12.07
C ALA A 389 4.93 27.17 -12.26
N ASP A 390 5.63 28.30 -12.38
CA ASP A 390 7.08 28.40 -12.35
C ASP A 390 7.64 27.56 -11.19
N VAL A 391 8.53 26.61 -11.47
CA VAL A 391 9.18 25.78 -10.43
C VAL A 391 10.16 26.64 -9.60
N ARG A 392 10.48 27.86 -10.05
CA ARG A 392 11.16 28.89 -9.24
C ARG A 392 10.21 29.58 -8.26
N ALA A 393 8.89 29.45 -8.44
CA ALA A 393 7.86 29.91 -7.50
C ALA A 393 7.53 28.88 -6.40
N ALA A 394 8.45 27.96 -6.10
CA ALA A 394 8.37 27.10 -4.91
C ALA A 394 8.39 27.87 -3.56
N ASN A 395 8.40 29.20 -3.60
CA ASN A 395 8.28 30.09 -2.43
C ASN A 395 7.22 31.19 -2.58
N ALA A 396 6.25 31.06 -3.49
CA ALA A 396 5.04 31.87 -3.39
C ALA A 396 4.20 31.28 -2.24
N LYS A 397 4.19 31.96 -1.09
CA LYS A 397 3.42 31.61 0.12
C LYS A 397 1.99 31.23 -0.27
N GLN A 398 1.70 29.93 -0.37
CA GLN A 398 0.33 29.45 -0.27
C GLN A 398 -0.18 29.87 1.09
N THR A 399 -1.37 30.46 1.12
CA THR A 399 -1.96 30.85 2.40
C THR A 399 -2.29 29.59 3.21
N PHE A 400 -2.17 29.66 4.54
CA PHE A 400 -2.44 28.53 5.44
C PHE A 400 -3.80 27.86 5.14
N ASN A 401 -4.81 28.64 4.75
CA ASN A 401 -6.12 28.12 4.37
C ASN A 401 -6.13 27.31 3.07
N GLU A 402 -5.29 27.62 2.09
CA GLU A 402 -5.16 26.83 0.85
C GLU A 402 -4.41 25.51 1.11
N GLN A 403 -3.35 25.53 1.92
CA GLN A 403 -2.66 24.30 2.35
C GLN A 403 -3.57 23.43 3.21
N PHE A 404 -4.26 24.01 4.19
CA PHE A 404 -5.17 23.30 5.08
C PHE A 404 -6.35 22.67 4.34
N SER A 405 -6.96 23.38 3.39
CA SER A 405 -8.06 22.83 2.58
C SER A 405 -7.60 21.75 1.60
N THR A 406 -6.37 21.84 1.07
CA THR A 406 -5.79 20.83 0.18
C THR A 406 -5.45 19.54 0.95
N ASP A 407 -4.90 19.64 2.16
CA ASP A 407 -4.61 18.49 3.01
C ASP A 407 -5.88 17.88 3.62
N LEU A 408 -6.86 18.71 4.02
CA LEU A 408 -8.14 18.22 4.53
C LEU A 408 -8.90 17.42 3.46
N ASN A 409 -8.89 17.87 2.20
CA ASN A 409 -9.48 17.13 1.09
C ASN A 409 -8.71 15.86 0.71
N LYS A 410 -7.39 15.79 0.95
CA LYS A 410 -6.59 14.57 0.78
C LYS A 410 -6.92 13.50 1.83
N HIS A 411 -7.25 13.93 3.05
CA HIS A 411 -7.49 13.03 4.18
C HIS A 411 -8.97 12.63 4.35
N LEU A 412 -9.91 13.41 3.81
CA LEU A 412 -11.33 13.08 3.79
C LEU A 412 -11.66 12.26 2.54
N GLY A 413 -11.26 10.98 2.57
CA GLY A 413 -11.58 10.01 1.54
C GLY A 413 -13.09 9.86 1.34
N SER A 414 -13.59 10.36 0.21
CA SER A 414 -14.80 9.82 -0.41
C SER A 414 -14.67 9.91 -1.94
N ALA A 415 -14.92 8.78 -2.59
CA ALA A 415 -14.96 8.66 -4.04
C ALA A 415 -16.07 9.58 -4.59
N GLY A 416 -15.69 10.76 -5.09
CA GLY A 416 -16.62 11.72 -5.65
C GLY A 416 -15.92 12.86 -6.37
N LYS A 417 -15.76 12.72 -7.70
CA LYS A 417 -15.43 13.77 -8.68
C LYS A 417 -14.55 14.93 -8.15
N ASN A 418 -13.22 14.74 -8.16
CA ASN A 418 -12.29 15.86 -8.01
C ASN A 418 -12.55 16.90 -9.11
N ALA A 419 -12.75 18.17 -8.72
CA ALA A 419 -12.84 19.30 -9.65
C ALA A 419 -11.55 19.47 -10.50
N ASN A 420 -10.43 18.91 -10.03
CA ASN A 420 -9.13 18.90 -10.70
C ASN A 420 -9.00 17.85 -11.83
N ASN A 421 -10.04 17.06 -12.10
CA ASN A 421 -9.98 15.97 -13.09
C ASN A 421 -10.38 16.37 -14.51
N LYS A 422 -10.75 17.64 -14.75
CA LYS A 422 -11.28 18.08 -16.05
C LYS A 422 -10.21 18.29 -17.14
N ASP A 423 -8.94 18.40 -16.76
CA ASP A 423 -7.83 18.70 -17.68
C ASP A 423 -6.74 17.61 -17.70
N LEU A 424 -7.10 16.38 -17.31
CA LEU A 424 -6.24 15.22 -17.53
C LEU A 424 -6.19 14.90 -19.02
N LYS A 425 -5.02 15.04 -19.63
CA LYS A 425 -4.80 14.71 -21.04
C LYS A 425 -3.65 13.75 -21.17
N ASN A 426 -3.78 12.84 -22.12
CA ASN A 426 -2.65 12.02 -22.54
C ASN A 426 -1.65 12.91 -23.29
N VAL A 427 -0.43 13.03 -22.77
CA VAL A 427 0.65 13.87 -23.33
C VAL A 427 1.68 13.05 -24.12
N GLY A 428 1.31 11.83 -24.51
CA GLY A 428 2.13 10.98 -25.36
C GLY A 428 3.17 10.17 -24.59
N PRO A 429 4.17 9.60 -25.29
CA PRO A 429 5.13 8.69 -24.71
C PRO A 429 6.19 9.40 -23.85
N SER A 430 6.72 8.68 -22.86
CA SER A 430 7.89 9.09 -22.08
C SER A 430 8.87 7.93 -21.92
N VAL A 431 10.16 8.27 -21.85
CA VAL A 431 11.26 7.32 -21.62
C VAL A 431 12.04 7.77 -20.40
N GLN A 432 12.24 6.84 -19.48
CA GLN A 432 13.04 7.02 -18.28
C GLN A 432 14.32 6.20 -18.39
N TYR A 433 15.45 6.82 -18.08
CA TYR A 433 16.75 6.17 -18.16
C TYR A 433 17.71 6.78 -17.14
N LYS A 434 18.76 6.05 -16.79
CA LYS A 434 19.88 6.55 -16.01
C LYS A 434 21.12 6.61 -16.89
N LEU A 435 21.90 7.68 -16.76
CA LEU A 435 23.24 7.73 -17.32
C LEU A 435 24.23 7.45 -16.20
N ARG A 436 25.02 6.40 -16.35
CA ARG A 436 26.07 6.02 -15.42
C ARG A 436 27.44 6.29 -16.03
N ASP A 437 28.30 6.96 -15.26
CA ASP A 437 29.69 7.19 -15.64
C ASP A 437 30.62 6.02 -15.22
N LYS A 438 31.91 6.13 -15.59
CA LYS A 438 32.94 5.13 -15.23
C LYS A 438 33.22 5.05 -13.72
N THR A 439 32.84 6.07 -12.95
CA THR A 439 33.00 6.09 -11.49
C THR A 439 31.83 5.43 -10.76
N GLY A 440 30.78 5.05 -11.49
CA GLY A 440 29.57 4.43 -10.97
C GLY A 440 28.51 5.42 -10.53
N GLN A 441 28.74 6.73 -10.64
CA GLN A 441 27.73 7.74 -10.36
C GLN A 441 26.66 7.72 -11.46
N ALA A 442 25.40 7.74 -11.06
CA ALA A 442 24.28 7.72 -11.99
C ALA A 442 23.35 8.92 -11.77
N ARG A 443 22.91 9.51 -12.88
CA ARG A 443 21.89 10.57 -12.91
C ARG A 443 20.66 10.06 -13.66
N GLU A 444 19.48 10.42 -13.20
CA GLU A 444 18.22 9.93 -13.75
C GLU A 444 17.53 10.97 -14.62
N PHE A 445 16.97 10.49 -15.73
CA PHE A 445 16.34 11.29 -16.76
C PHE A 445 14.93 10.78 -17.07
N SER A 446 14.03 11.70 -17.38
CA SER A 446 12.66 11.42 -17.80
C SER A 446 12.27 12.39 -18.90
N ASN A 447 12.32 11.92 -20.14
CA ASN A 447 12.03 12.75 -21.31
C ASN A 447 10.63 12.43 -21.84
N TYR A 448 9.87 13.47 -22.17
CA TYR A 448 8.66 13.34 -22.98
C TYR A 448 9.05 13.33 -24.45
N MET A 449 8.40 12.45 -25.22
CA MET A 449 8.79 12.14 -26.61
C MET A 449 8.01 12.94 -27.65
N GLN A 450 7.04 13.74 -27.22
CA GLN A 450 6.24 14.66 -28.01
C GLN A 450 6.33 16.07 -27.40
N SER A 451 6.00 17.09 -28.19
CA SER A 451 5.90 18.45 -27.67
C SER A 451 4.62 18.59 -26.82
N LEU A 452 4.72 19.37 -25.75
CA LEU A 452 3.60 19.70 -24.88
C LEU A 452 3.32 21.20 -24.99
N LEU A 453 2.05 21.57 -24.98
CA LEU A 453 1.64 22.95 -24.90
C LEU A 453 1.87 23.48 -23.47
N ILE A 454 2.81 24.41 -23.31
CA ILE A 454 3.21 25.02 -22.03
C ILE A 454 3.22 26.53 -22.22
N ASP A 455 2.44 27.25 -21.42
CA ASP A 455 2.34 28.71 -21.47
C ASP A 455 2.03 29.27 -22.88
N GLY A 456 1.30 28.49 -23.70
CA GLY A 456 0.91 28.85 -25.06
C GLY A 456 1.90 28.43 -26.16
N ASP A 457 3.06 27.88 -25.80
CA ASP A 457 4.09 27.45 -26.74
C ASP A 457 4.27 25.92 -26.69
N TYR A 458 4.56 25.30 -27.83
CA TYR A 458 4.88 23.87 -27.89
C TYR A 458 6.34 23.64 -27.49
N MET A 459 6.56 22.80 -26.49
CA MET A 459 7.90 22.54 -25.94
C MET A 459 8.12 21.05 -25.67
N PHE A 460 9.31 20.56 -26.01
CA PHE A 460 9.81 19.26 -25.59
C PHE A 460 10.36 19.36 -24.17
N LEU A 461 9.95 18.42 -23.32
CA LEU A 461 10.35 18.37 -21.91
C LEU A 461 11.39 17.28 -21.66
N ALA A 462 12.59 17.68 -21.24
CA ALA A 462 13.67 16.77 -20.87
C ALA A 462 13.98 16.90 -19.36
N GLY A 463 13.51 15.93 -18.56
CA GLY A 463 13.64 15.94 -17.11
C GLY A 463 14.97 15.35 -16.63
N THR A 464 15.55 15.93 -15.59
CA THR A 464 16.75 15.43 -14.90
C THR A 464 16.63 15.53 -13.37
N ARG A 465 17.20 14.56 -12.65
CA ARG A 465 17.36 14.59 -11.19
C ARG A 465 18.63 13.85 -10.74
N ASP A 466 19.22 14.32 -9.66
CA ASP A 466 20.47 13.76 -9.11
C ASP A 466 20.19 12.60 -8.14
N SER A 467 19.12 12.70 -7.34
CA SER A 467 18.66 11.65 -6.43
C SER A 467 17.23 11.21 -6.74
N PRO A 468 16.85 9.93 -6.51
CA PRO A 468 15.46 9.48 -6.62
C PRO A 468 14.47 10.22 -5.71
N ALA A 469 14.97 10.84 -4.63
CA ALA A 469 14.16 11.65 -3.71
C ALA A 469 13.85 13.05 -4.25
N ASP A 470 14.63 13.53 -5.23
CA ASP A 470 14.45 14.87 -5.79
C ASP A 470 13.34 14.90 -6.84
N ALA A 471 12.70 16.06 -6.96
CA ALA A 471 11.79 16.35 -8.06
C ALA A 471 12.58 16.54 -9.37
N PHE A 472 12.00 16.08 -10.49
CA PHE A 472 12.58 16.33 -11.81
C PHE A 472 12.61 17.83 -12.14
N ARG A 473 13.76 18.30 -12.60
CA ARG A 473 13.93 19.62 -13.23
C ARG A 473 13.88 19.43 -14.74
N TYR A 474 13.11 20.25 -15.44
CA TYR A 474 12.87 20.08 -16.87
C TYR A 474 13.56 21.14 -17.70
N LEU A 475 14.41 20.70 -18.62
CA LEU A 475 14.81 21.49 -19.78
C LEU A 475 13.61 21.57 -20.74
N ARG A 476 13.29 22.78 -21.17
CA ARG A 476 12.17 23.08 -22.07
C ARG A 476 12.72 23.52 -23.42
N ILE A 477 12.66 22.64 -24.41
CA ILE A 477 13.17 22.93 -25.75
C ILE A 477 11.99 23.36 -26.62
N PRO A 478 11.96 24.59 -27.18
CA PRO A 478 10.85 24.99 -28.05
C PRO A 478 10.81 24.12 -29.30
N ALA A 479 9.60 23.75 -29.71
CA ALA A 479 9.37 23.06 -30.97
C ALA A 479 9.55 24.04 -32.16
N ASP A 480 10.21 23.58 -33.21
CA ASP A 480 10.33 24.33 -34.46
C ASP A 480 9.10 24.20 -35.37
N ASP A 481 9.15 24.82 -36.55
CA ASP A 481 8.03 24.85 -37.50
C ASP A 481 7.54 23.46 -37.94
N ASN A 482 8.37 22.43 -37.79
CA ASN A 482 8.05 21.04 -38.12
C ASN A 482 7.72 20.19 -36.88
N ASP A 483 7.50 20.83 -35.73
CA ASP A 483 7.32 20.17 -34.43
C ASP A 483 8.52 19.27 -34.07
N THR A 484 9.74 19.76 -34.28
CA THR A 484 10.98 19.04 -33.93
C THR A 484 11.92 19.90 -33.08
N VAL A 485 13.00 19.30 -32.58
CA VAL A 485 14.08 20.01 -31.86
C VAL A 485 15.21 20.46 -32.78
N ASN A 486 15.10 20.29 -34.10
CA ASN A 486 16.22 20.40 -35.03
C ASN A 486 16.79 21.82 -35.11
N GLU A 487 15.92 22.84 -35.19
CA GLU A 487 16.39 24.24 -35.22
C GLU A 487 17.14 24.61 -33.94
N TRP A 488 16.63 24.17 -32.78
CA TRP A 488 17.28 24.42 -31.50
C TRP A 488 18.64 23.72 -31.41
N MET A 489 18.70 22.45 -31.82
CA MET A 489 19.95 21.68 -31.87
C MET A 489 20.97 22.31 -32.80
N ARG A 490 20.54 22.87 -33.94
CA ARG A 490 21.38 23.60 -34.89
C ARG A 490 21.93 24.88 -34.28
N LEU A 491 21.07 25.71 -33.69
CA LEU A 491 21.49 26.97 -33.08
C LEU A 491 22.45 26.72 -31.89
N ARG A 492 22.22 25.67 -31.10
CA ARG A 492 23.10 25.28 -29.99
C ARG A 492 24.47 24.81 -30.49
N ALA A 493 24.53 24.01 -31.56
CA ALA A 493 25.79 23.64 -32.19
C ALA A 493 26.55 24.87 -32.74
N ALA A 494 25.83 25.82 -33.35
CA ALA A 494 26.42 27.05 -33.87
C ALA A 494 26.97 27.96 -32.77
N MET A 495 26.30 28.05 -31.62
CA MET A 495 26.77 28.77 -30.44
C MET A 495 28.11 28.23 -29.92
N ASN A 496 28.31 26.91 -29.97
CA ASN A 496 29.56 26.28 -29.58
C ASN A 496 30.69 26.40 -30.63
N ASN A 497 30.45 27.04 -31.77
CA ASN A 497 31.44 27.24 -32.81
C ASN A 497 31.95 28.70 -32.81
N PRO A 498 33.20 28.97 -32.38
CA PRO A 498 33.76 30.32 -32.34
C PRO A 498 33.73 31.05 -33.69
N ALA A 499 34.03 30.36 -34.79
CA ALA A 499 34.06 30.97 -36.11
C ALA A 499 32.66 31.42 -36.57
N LEU A 500 31.61 30.65 -36.25
CA LEU A 500 30.23 31.04 -36.55
C LEU A 500 29.77 32.22 -35.70
N ARG A 501 30.15 32.28 -34.41
CA ARG A 501 29.88 33.44 -33.57
C ARG A 501 30.53 34.71 -34.10
N ASP A 502 31.77 34.60 -34.57
CA ASP A 502 32.49 35.73 -35.17
C ASP A 502 31.82 36.23 -36.45
N ALA A 503 31.45 35.31 -37.35
CA ALA A 503 30.70 35.65 -38.54
C ALA A 503 29.33 36.27 -38.20
N ALA A 504 28.66 35.80 -37.14
CA ALA A 504 27.33 36.28 -36.70
C ALA A 504 27.40 37.70 -36.20
N ALA A 505 28.42 37.99 -35.42
CA ALA A 505 28.70 39.34 -34.96
C ALA A 505 28.97 40.32 -36.11
N GLN A 506 29.72 39.89 -37.13
CA GLN A 506 29.97 40.72 -38.33
C GLN A 506 28.70 40.95 -39.15
N ARG A 507 27.92 39.89 -39.39
CA ARG A 507 26.65 39.96 -40.14
C ARG A 507 25.62 40.85 -39.41
N TYR A 508 25.52 40.71 -38.09
CA TYR A 508 24.67 41.57 -37.26
C TYR A 508 25.07 43.03 -37.34
N ALA A 509 26.37 43.34 -37.20
CA ALA A 509 26.84 44.71 -37.30
C ALA A 509 26.55 45.33 -38.68
N ALA A 510 26.72 44.53 -39.75
CA ALA A 510 26.40 44.94 -41.11
C ALA A 510 24.90 45.25 -41.29
N ARG A 511 24.02 44.43 -40.69
CA ARG A 511 22.57 44.59 -40.76
C ARG A 511 22.05 45.74 -39.91
N ALA A 512 22.58 45.91 -38.70
CA ALA A 512 22.11 46.91 -37.74
C ALA A 512 22.56 48.35 -38.09
N MET A 513 23.67 48.49 -38.83
CA MET A 513 24.23 49.79 -39.21
C MET A 513 24.23 49.95 -40.73
N SER A 514 23.32 50.80 -41.24
CA SER A 514 23.29 51.21 -42.66
C SER A 514 24.57 51.96 -43.04
N SER A 515 25.06 51.73 -44.27
CA SER A 515 26.22 52.43 -44.85
C SER A 515 26.02 53.94 -45.06
N SER A 516 24.84 54.48 -44.76
CA SER A 516 24.49 55.90 -44.89
C SER A 516 24.87 56.77 -43.67
N VAL A 517 25.44 56.20 -42.61
CA VAL A 517 25.82 56.94 -41.38
C VAL A 517 27.29 57.39 -41.45
N PRO A 518 27.64 58.64 -41.07
CA PRO A 518 29.04 59.06 -40.93
C PRO A 518 29.79 58.14 -39.95
N ASN A 519 31.02 57.75 -40.27
CA ASN A 519 31.81 56.77 -39.50
C ASN A 519 31.20 55.36 -39.39
N ALA A 520 30.28 54.98 -40.30
CA ALA A 520 29.61 53.67 -40.31
C ALA A 520 30.57 52.48 -40.17
N LYS A 521 31.74 52.52 -40.83
CA LYS A 521 32.72 51.44 -40.78
C LYS A 521 33.34 51.25 -39.39
N GLN A 522 33.64 52.34 -38.68
CA GLN A 522 34.18 52.27 -37.32
C GLN A 522 33.13 51.79 -36.33
N LEU A 523 31.90 52.30 -36.45
CA LEU A 523 30.77 51.89 -35.62
C LEU A 523 30.39 50.42 -35.85
N GLN A 524 30.43 49.95 -37.10
CA GLN A 524 30.27 48.53 -37.44
C GLN A 524 31.30 47.66 -36.73
N THR A 525 32.57 48.03 -36.75
CA THR A 525 33.62 47.27 -36.07
C THR A 525 33.37 47.20 -34.57
N GLN A 526 33.04 48.32 -33.92
CA GLN A 526 32.72 48.36 -32.49
C GLN A 526 31.47 47.55 -32.13
N LEU A 527 30.44 47.59 -32.99
CA LEU A 527 29.22 46.81 -32.79
C LEU A 527 29.48 45.31 -32.99
N ALA A 528 30.31 44.93 -33.96
CA ALA A 528 30.72 43.55 -34.19
C ALA A 528 31.56 43.02 -33.01
N GLU A 529 32.48 43.82 -32.47
CA GLU A 529 33.21 43.45 -31.25
C GLU A 529 32.27 43.26 -30.05
N SER A 530 31.31 44.17 -29.88
CA SER A 530 30.32 44.07 -28.81
C SER A 530 29.45 42.81 -28.96
N ALA A 531 28.97 42.54 -30.18
CA ALA A 531 28.18 41.35 -30.49
C ALA A 531 28.95 40.05 -30.28
N ARG A 532 30.21 40.00 -30.75
CA ARG A 532 31.10 38.86 -30.50
C ARG A 532 31.27 38.61 -29.01
N LYS A 533 31.50 39.68 -28.23
CA LYS A 533 31.65 39.59 -26.79
C LYS A 533 30.36 39.08 -26.13
N SER A 534 29.19 39.57 -26.55
CA SER A 534 27.89 39.10 -26.05
C SER A 534 27.66 37.61 -26.32
N LEU A 535 27.87 37.16 -27.56
CA LEU A 535 27.78 35.73 -27.92
C LEU A 535 28.82 34.88 -27.17
N SER A 536 30.02 35.43 -26.94
CA SER A 536 31.09 34.73 -26.22
C SER A 536 30.77 34.55 -24.75
N ILE A 537 30.28 35.59 -24.08
CA ILE A 537 29.83 35.53 -22.69
C ILE A 537 28.66 34.57 -22.54
N PHE A 538 27.70 34.61 -23.47
CA PHE A 538 26.53 33.73 -23.40
C PHE A 538 26.89 32.26 -23.64
N ALA A 539 27.78 31.95 -24.60
CA ALA A 539 28.24 30.57 -24.81
C ALA A 539 29.02 30.02 -23.61
N GLY A 540 29.72 30.91 -22.90
CA GLY A 540 30.49 30.55 -21.71
C GLY A 540 31.85 29.90 -21.98
N ASP A 541 32.44 29.40 -20.90
CA ASP A 541 33.79 28.80 -20.85
C ASP A 541 33.77 27.30 -20.47
N GLY A 542 32.59 26.67 -20.54
CA GLY A 542 32.36 25.29 -20.11
C GLY A 542 32.12 25.12 -18.60
N LYS A 543 32.35 26.15 -17.77
CA LYS A 543 31.99 26.15 -16.34
C LYS A 543 30.73 26.99 -16.08
N GLN A 544 30.59 28.13 -16.75
CA GLN A 544 29.45 29.02 -16.64
C GLN A 544 29.06 29.54 -18.02
N ALA A 545 27.75 29.64 -18.26
CA ALA A 545 27.20 30.07 -19.54
C ALA A 545 25.76 30.57 -19.36
N GLY A 546 25.12 30.97 -20.47
CA GLY A 546 23.74 31.43 -20.49
C GLY A 546 23.55 32.71 -19.69
N PHE A 547 22.35 32.87 -19.13
CA PHE A 547 22.00 34.06 -18.34
C PHE A 547 22.80 34.19 -17.04
N VAL A 548 23.33 33.08 -16.51
CA VAL A 548 24.20 33.12 -15.32
C VAL A 548 25.52 33.81 -15.65
N ALA A 549 26.13 33.50 -16.80
CA ALA A 549 27.35 34.18 -17.26
C ALA A 549 27.10 35.67 -17.55
N ILE A 550 25.94 36.00 -18.11
CA ILE A 550 25.53 37.40 -18.34
C ILE A 550 25.39 38.14 -17.00
N SER A 551 24.69 37.57 -16.02
CA SER A 551 24.52 38.18 -14.69
C SER A 551 25.86 38.55 -14.06
N LYS A 552 26.82 37.62 -14.08
CA LYS A 552 28.17 37.86 -13.53
C LYS A 552 28.95 38.92 -14.29
N PHE A 553 28.77 39.01 -15.60
CA PHE A 553 29.37 40.09 -16.37
C PHE A 553 28.75 41.44 -16.00
N LEU A 554 27.42 41.51 -15.83
CA LEU A 554 26.72 42.74 -15.44
C LEU A 554 27.05 43.18 -14.01
N GLU A 555 27.33 42.26 -13.10
CA GLU A 555 27.79 42.58 -11.73
C GLU A 555 29.12 43.35 -11.70
N GLN A 556 29.93 43.28 -12.75
CA GLN A 556 31.17 44.06 -12.89
C GLN A 556 30.92 45.52 -13.28
N ILE A 557 29.70 45.86 -13.69
CA ILE A 557 29.28 47.20 -14.09
C ILE A 557 28.76 47.96 -12.86
N PRO A 558 29.04 49.26 -12.71
CA PRO A 558 28.50 50.07 -11.62
C PRO A 558 26.97 49.96 -11.50
N ALA A 559 26.44 49.82 -10.29
CA ALA A 559 25.02 49.55 -10.02
C ALA A 559 24.05 50.51 -10.72
N ASN A 560 24.43 51.78 -10.87
CA ASN A 560 23.60 52.81 -11.51
C ASN A 560 23.41 52.59 -13.02
N ASP A 561 24.33 51.86 -13.67
CA ASP A 561 24.33 51.61 -15.12
C ASP A 561 23.96 50.17 -15.49
N GLN A 562 23.86 49.26 -14.52
CA GLN A 562 23.57 47.85 -14.74
C GLN A 562 22.31 47.61 -15.56
N ALA A 563 21.20 48.28 -15.24
CA ALA A 563 19.92 48.09 -15.93
C ALA A 563 20.00 48.52 -17.42
N LYS A 564 20.67 49.64 -17.71
CA LYS A 564 20.88 50.12 -19.08
C LYS A 564 21.83 49.20 -19.85
N ALA A 565 22.92 48.77 -19.20
CA ALA A 565 23.86 47.84 -19.79
C ALA A 565 23.20 46.49 -20.13
N ALA A 566 22.31 45.99 -19.25
CA ALA A 566 21.55 44.77 -19.48
C ALA A 566 20.62 44.89 -20.71
N ASP A 567 19.87 45.99 -20.84
CA ASP A 567 18.98 46.21 -21.99
C ASP A 567 19.76 46.26 -23.32
N VAL A 568 20.87 47.01 -23.35
CA VAL A 568 21.74 47.10 -24.53
C VAL A 568 22.36 45.74 -24.84
N PHE A 569 22.86 45.03 -23.83
CA PHE A 569 23.45 43.72 -23.99
C PHE A 569 22.45 42.71 -24.56
N MET A 570 21.23 42.67 -24.04
CA MET A 570 20.18 41.76 -24.51
C MET A 570 19.74 42.07 -25.94
N LYS A 571 19.65 43.36 -26.32
CA LYS A 571 19.35 43.74 -27.71
C LYS A 571 20.44 43.26 -28.68
N ILE A 572 21.71 43.48 -28.33
CA ILE A 572 22.85 43.02 -29.13
C ILE A 572 22.90 41.49 -29.18
N LEU A 573 22.67 40.81 -28.06
CA LEU A 573 22.63 39.36 -27.98
C LEU A 573 21.52 38.79 -28.88
N ASN A 574 20.27 39.26 -28.73
CA ASN A 574 19.16 38.76 -29.52
C ASN A 574 19.36 39.01 -31.03
N GLY A 575 19.86 40.19 -31.39
CA GLY A 575 20.16 40.53 -32.78
C GLY A 575 21.27 39.66 -33.38
N SER A 576 22.34 39.39 -32.63
CA SER A 576 23.43 38.52 -33.06
C SER A 576 23.08 37.03 -33.03
N MET A 577 22.21 36.60 -32.12
CA MET A 577 21.61 35.27 -32.08
C MET A 577 20.77 34.97 -33.33
N TRP A 578 20.01 35.96 -33.81
CA TRP A 578 19.28 35.86 -35.07
C TRP A 578 20.23 35.58 -36.25
N ASP A 579 21.28 36.39 -36.40
CA ASP A 579 22.24 36.21 -37.50
C ASP A 579 23.05 34.91 -37.37
N LEU A 580 23.31 34.45 -36.13
CA LEU A 580 23.89 33.13 -35.86
C LEU A 580 22.97 32.00 -36.34
N TRP A 581 21.67 32.10 -36.07
CA TRP A 581 20.68 31.11 -36.51
C TRP A 581 20.60 31.03 -38.04
N GLN A 582 20.52 32.18 -38.71
CA GLN A 582 20.49 32.24 -40.18
C GLN A 582 21.75 31.61 -40.80
N MET A 583 22.93 31.87 -40.23
CA MET A 583 24.16 31.26 -40.74
C MET A 583 24.25 29.76 -40.47
N ALA A 584 23.79 29.30 -39.31
CA ALA A 584 23.73 27.88 -39.03
C ALA A 584 22.83 27.17 -40.05
N ARG A 585 21.69 27.78 -40.41
CA ARG A 585 20.78 27.27 -41.46
C ARG A 585 21.46 27.25 -42.84
N ALA A 586 22.15 28.33 -43.20
CA ALA A 586 22.87 28.43 -44.46
C ALA A 586 23.97 27.35 -44.58
N GLN A 587 24.67 27.03 -43.50
CA GLN A 587 25.67 25.96 -43.47
C GLN A 587 25.07 24.58 -43.76
N ASP A 588 23.81 24.36 -43.36
CA ASP A 588 23.04 23.14 -43.65
C ASP A 588 22.28 23.20 -44.99
N GLY A 589 22.47 24.25 -45.79
CA GLY A 589 21.82 24.42 -47.10
C GLY A 589 20.32 24.76 -47.03
N LEU A 590 19.85 25.28 -45.89
CA LEU A 590 18.45 25.62 -45.66
C LEU A 590 18.15 27.10 -45.97
N PRO A 591 16.91 27.43 -46.37
CA PRO A 591 16.52 28.80 -46.67
C PRO A 591 16.56 29.68 -45.42
N GLU A 592 16.82 30.97 -45.62
CA GLU A 592 16.72 31.99 -44.57
C GLU A 592 15.29 32.11 -44.06
N LEU A 593 15.13 32.31 -42.75
CA LEU A 593 13.84 32.59 -42.13
C LEU A 593 13.49 34.07 -42.22
N GLU A 594 12.19 34.36 -42.25
CA GLU A 594 11.67 35.72 -42.18
C GLU A 594 11.67 36.20 -40.73
N LEU A 595 11.95 37.49 -40.51
CA LEU A 595 11.92 38.07 -39.17
C LEU A 595 10.47 38.43 -38.81
N ASP A 596 9.71 37.45 -38.34
CA ASP A 596 8.33 37.60 -37.86
C ASP A 596 8.21 37.39 -36.34
N ASP A 597 7.01 37.61 -35.79
CA ASP A 597 6.75 37.44 -34.35
C ASP A 597 6.94 36.00 -33.88
N LYS A 598 6.69 35.01 -34.76
CA LYS A 598 6.80 33.59 -34.45
C LYS A 598 8.26 33.18 -34.27
N HIS A 599 9.12 33.53 -35.23
CA HIS A 599 10.55 33.22 -35.19
C HIS A 599 11.28 34.06 -34.14
N ALA A 600 10.81 35.29 -33.86
CA ALA A 600 11.28 36.08 -32.72
C ALA A 600 10.94 35.41 -31.38
N ARG A 601 9.70 34.90 -31.23
CA ARG A 601 9.27 34.13 -30.03
C ARG A 601 10.07 32.84 -29.88
N PHE A 602 10.26 32.08 -30.96
CA PHE A 602 11.10 30.88 -30.96
C PHE A 602 12.53 31.19 -30.51
N LEU A 603 13.16 32.23 -31.06
CA LEU A 603 14.53 32.59 -30.72
C LEU A 603 14.69 32.96 -29.24
N LEU A 604 13.72 33.69 -28.68
CA LEU A 604 13.70 34.03 -27.26
C LEU A 604 13.64 32.78 -26.38
N LEU A 605 12.70 31.87 -26.68
CA LEU A 605 12.54 30.60 -25.96
C LEU A 605 13.78 29.71 -26.13
N ALA A 606 14.34 29.64 -27.33
CA ALA A 606 15.53 28.86 -27.67
C ALA A 606 16.75 29.36 -26.89
N THR A 607 16.90 30.68 -26.76
CA THR A 607 17.96 31.31 -25.95
C THR A 607 17.80 30.96 -24.48
N GLY A 608 16.57 31.00 -23.94
CA GLY A 608 16.30 30.54 -22.57
C GLY A 608 16.64 29.07 -22.37
N ALA A 609 16.19 28.21 -23.28
CA ALA A 609 16.47 26.78 -23.28
C ALA A 609 17.98 26.47 -23.34
N MET A 610 18.78 27.26 -24.08
CA MET A 610 20.24 27.11 -24.10
C MET A 610 20.88 27.44 -22.76
N SER A 611 20.39 28.47 -22.07
CA SER A 611 20.86 28.78 -20.72
C SER A 611 20.53 27.64 -19.74
N ASP A 612 19.37 27.03 -19.89
CA ASP A 612 18.90 25.94 -19.04
C ASP A 612 19.56 24.59 -19.38
N ALA A 613 20.03 24.38 -20.62
CA ALA A 613 20.67 23.13 -21.05
C ALA A 613 21.90 22.74 -20.21
N PHE A 614 22.56 23.71 -19.57
CA PHE A 614 23.71 23.46 -18.69
C PHE A 614 23.35 22.64 -17.45
N PHE A 615 22.15 22.80 -16.87
CA PHE A 615 21.76 21.97 -15.72
C PHE A 615 21.31 20.57 -16.14
N TYR A 616 20.90 20.37 -17.40
CA TYR A 616 20.48 19.07 -17.90
C TYR A 616 21.62 18.05 -17.78
N GLY A 617 22.83 18.47 -18.18
CA GLY A 617 24.09 17.78 -17.89
C GLY A 617 24.28 16.43 -18.59
N ALA A 618 23.34 15.96 -19.40
CA ALA A 618 23.55 14.80 -20.26
C ALA A 618 24.33 15.22 -21.53
N PRO A 619 25.22 14.35 -22.06
CA PRO A 619 25.94 14.61 -23.31
C PRO A 619 25.04 14.47 -24.54
N VAL A 620 23.87 13.84 -24.39
CA VAL A 620 22.89 13.64 -25.46
C VAL A 620 21.47 13.91 -24.97
N TYR A 621 20.65 14.45 -25.86
CA TYR A 621 19.19 14.45 -25.73
C TYR A 621 18.63 13.30 -26.57
N LEU A 622 17.80 12.47 -25.95
CA LEU A 622 17.22 11.28 -26.59
C LEU A 622 15.77 11.54 -27.00
N GLN A 623 15.47 11.28 -28.27
CA GLN A 623 14.12 11.38 -28.82
C GLN A 623 13.69 10.06 -29.49
N LEU A 624 12.50 9.57 -29.18
CA LEU A 624 11.98 8.31 -29.69
C LEU A 624 11.65 8.40 -31.18
N LYS A 625 12.13 7.43 -31.97
CA LYS A 625 11.73 7.24 -33.37
C LYS A 625 10.63 6.17 -33.51
N SER A 626 10.81 5.05 -32.83
CA SER A 626 9.87 3.92 -32.86
C SER A 626 10.08 3.03 -31.64
N PHE A 627 9.06 2.22 -31.31
CA PHE A 627 9.15 1.24 -30.23
C PHE A 627 8.36 -0.02 -30.55
N GLU A 628 8.72 -1.12 -29.88
CA GLU A 628 7.96 -2.35 -29.78
C GLU A 628 7.61 -2.53 -28.29
N GLU A 629 6.33 -2.38 -27.95
CA GLU A 629 5.86 -2.50 -26.56
C GLU A 629 5.83 -3.98 -26.15
N VAL A 630 6.49 -4.30 -25.05
CA VAL A 630 6.40 -5.62 -24.40
C VAL A 630 5.83 -5.40 -23.01
N LYS A 631 4.66 -5.98 -22.73
CA LYS A 631 4.03 -5.86 -21.40
C LYS A 631 4.50 -6.99 -20.51
N ALA A 632 4.50 -6.75 -19.21
CA ALA A 632 4.69 -7.79 -18.21
C ALA A 632 3.57 -7.78 -17.19
N SER A 633 3.15 -8.97 -16.77
CA SER A 633 2.24 -9.15 -15.66
C SER A 633 3.02 -9.41 -14.39
N VAL A 634 2.71 -8.64 -13.34
CA VAL A 634 3.17 -8.94 -11.98
C VAL A 634 2.08 -9.73 -11.29
N LEU A 635 2.35 -11.02 -11.10
CA LEU A 635 1.44 -11.97 -10.48
C LEU A 635 1.85 -12.21 -9.03
N GLN A 636 0.94 -12.02 -8.08
CA GLN A 636 1.16 -12.40 -6.69
C GLN A 636 0.78 -13.87 -6.52
N VAL A 637 1.74 -14.69 -6.12
CA VAL A 637 1.59 -16.12 -5.90
C VAL A 637 1.57 -16.39 -4.40
N THR A 638 0.50 -17.04 -3.92
CA THR A 638 0.30 -17.25 -2.48
C THR A 638 -0.13 -18.66 -2.16
N ARG A 639 0.44 -19.23 -1.09
CA ARG A 639 -0.05 -20.44 -0.43
C ARG A 639 -0.46 -20.08 0.99
N SER A 640 -1.72 -20.28 1.34
CA SER A 640 -2.29 -19.87 2.63
C SER A 640 -3.07 -21.01 3.28
N PRO A 641 -2.39 -21.94 3.98
CA PRO A 641 -3.03 -23.08 4.63
C PRO A 641 -3.95 -22.67 5.80
N GLY A 642 -3.66 -21.55 6.46
CA GLY A 642 -4.41 -21.00 7.59
C GLY A 642 -5.78 -20.44 7.20
N LYS A 643 -5.99 -20.05 5.94
CA LYS A 643 -7.25 -19.46 5.44
C LYS A 643 -8.50 -20.26 5.86
N LYS A 644 -8.50 -21.58 5.68
CA LYS A 644 -9.64 -22.44 6.06
C LYS A 644 -9.82 -22.52 7.58
N VAL A 645 -8.72 -22.52 8.33
CA VAL A 645 -8.71 -22.52 9.79
C VAL A 645 -9.32 -21.23 10.32
N VAL A 646 -8.91 -20.08 9.77
CA VAL A 646 -9.48 -18.77 10.13
C VAL A 646 -10.98 -18.73 9.85
N TYR A 647 -11.44 -19.21 8.69
CA TYR A 647 -12.88 -19.25 8.39
C TYR A 647 -13.68 -20.13 9.35
N LEU A 648 -13.14 -21.28 9.75
CA LEU A 648 -13.76 -22.10 10.80
C LEU A 648 -13.84 -21.34 12.12
N GLY A 649 -12.77 -20.65 12.51
CA GLY A 649 -12.76 -19.80 13.70
C GLY A 649 -13.79 -18.68 13.64
N CYS A 650 -13.89 -17.97 12.51
CA CYS A 650 -14.91 -16.93 12.31
C CYS A 650 -16.34 -17.48 12.42
N LEU A 651 -16.61 -18.66 11.84
CA LEU A 651 -17.91 -19.33 11.98
C LEU A 651 -18.23 -19.63 13.45
N LEU A 652 -17.26 -20.19 14.19
CA LEU A 652 -17.41 -20.46 15.62
C LEU A 652 -17.61 -19.18 16.43
N LEU A 653 -16.95 -18.07 16.06
CA LEU A 653 -17.14 -16.79 16.72
C LEU A 653 -18.58 -16.30 16.57
N VAL A 654 -19.12 -16.35 15.35
CA VAL A 654 -20.51 -15.97 15.06
C VAL A 654 -21.48 -16.84 15.86
N LEU A 655 -21.31 -18.16 15.84
CA LEU A 655 -22.14 -19.09 16.62
C LEU A 655 -22.02 -18.87 18.13
N GLY A 656 -20.82 -18.55 18.61
CA GLY A 656 -20.53 -18.29 20.01
C GLY A 656 -21.21 -17.03 20.52
N VAL A 657 -21.02 -15.92 19.81
CA VAL A 657 -21.66 -14.63 20.08
C VAL A 657 -23.18 -14.76 20.02
N PHE A 658 -23.72 -15.40 18.97
CA PHE A 658 -25.15 -15.65 18.84
C PHE A 658 -25.71 -16.42 20.04
N SER A 659 -25.05 -17.52 20.42
CA SER A 659 -25.47 -18.34 21.57
C SER A 659 -25.44 -17.57 22.89
N MET A 660 -24.44 -16.70 23.09
CA MET A 660 -24.33 -15.87 24.30
C MET A 660 -25.40 -14.77 24.40
N PHE A 661 -25.78 -14.15 23.27
CA PHE A 661 -26.72 -13.03 23.26
C PHE A 661 -28.18 -13.48 23.21
N TYR A 662 -28.50 -14.50 22.41
CA TYR A 662 -29.89 -14.87 22.13
C TYR A 662 -30.40 -16.07 22.94
N ILE A 663 -29.52 -16.98 23.37
CA ILE A 663 -29.94 -18.12 24.21
C ILE A 663 -29.81 -17.69 25.68
N ARG A 664 -30.89 -17.77 26.45
CA ARG A 664 -30.88 -17.44 27.88
C ARG A 664 -31.10 -18.69 28.70
N GLU A 665 -30.20 -18.98 29.65
CA GLU A 665 -30.39 -20.07 30.59
C GLU A 665 -31.40 -19.65 31.66
N ARG A 666 -32.48 -20.41 31.78
CA ARG A 666 -33.55 -20.24 32.77
C ARG A 666 -33.64 -21.50 33.61
N ARG A 667 -33.70 -21.33 34.93
CA ARG A 667 -33.93 -22.43 35.88
C ARG A 667 -35.11 -22.09 36.76
N LEU A 668 -36.08 -22.99 36.79
CA LEU A 668 -37.32 -22.89 37.52
C LEU A 668 -37.39 -24.05 38.51
N TRP A 669 -37.73 -23.73 39.75
CA TRP A 669 -37.99 -24.73 40.79
C TRP A 669 -39.40 -24.52 41.30
N ILE A 670 -40.17 -25.61 41.38
CA ILE A 670 -41.50 -25.61 42.00
C ILE A 670 -41.50 -26.66 43.09
N TRP A 671 -41.73 -26.25 44.33
CA TRP A 671 -41.77 -27.09 45.51
C TRP A 671 -43.21 -27.23 45.98
N LEU A 672 -43.72 -28.45 46.01
CA LEU A 672 -45.08 -28.77 46.42
C LEU A 672 -45.07 -29.59 47.70
N LYS A 673 -45.71 -29.08 48.76
CA LYS A 673 -45.80 -29.75 50.06
C LYS A 673 -47.25 -29.81 50.52
N ASP A 674 -47.72 -30.99 50.88
CA ASP A 674 -49.06 -31.19 51.44
C ASP A 674 -49.08 -30.69 52.90
N ASP A 675 -50.08 -29.88 53.22
CA ASP A 675 -50.46 -29.45 54.57
C ASP A 675 -51.86 -30.04 54.89
N ALA A 676 -52.31 -29.97 56.14
CA ALA A 676 -53.45 -30.73 56.68
C ALA A 676 -54.76 -30.67 55.85
N ALA A 677 -54.96 -29.62 55.03
CA ALA A 677 -56.11 -29.47 54.14
C ALA A 677 -55.79 -28.85 52.76
N THR A 678 -54.54 -28.50 52.47
CA THR A 678 -54.13 -27.77 51.25
C THR A 678 -52.71 -28.15 50.82
N THR A 679 -52.39 -28.03 49.54
CA THR A 679 -51.01 -28.17 49.04
C THR A 679 -50.39 -26.78 48.87
N THR A 680 -49.28 -26.52 49.57
CA THR A 680 -48.49 -25.29 49.41
C THR A 680 -47.54 -25.44 48.23
N ILE A 681 -47.55 -24.47 47.32
CA ILE A 681 -46.76 -24.47 46.08
C ILE A 681 -45.86 -23.24 46.07
N LEU A 682 -44.55 -23.48 46.13
CA LEU A 682 -43.53 -22.43 46.13
C LEU A 682 -42.72 -22.49 44.82
N MET A 683 -42.78 -21.42 44.05
CA MET A 683 -42.02 -21.24 42.82
C MET A 683 -40.84 -20.30 43.03
N ALA A 684 -39.68 -20.65 42.49
CA ALA A 684 -38.57 -19.73 42.30
C ALA A 684 -38.00 -19.83 40.88
N LEU A 685 -37.69 -18.69 40.27
CA LEU A 685 -37.08 -18.59 38.95
C LEU A 685 -35.71 -17.92 39.05
N SER A 686 -34.73 -18.41 38.28
CA SER A 686 -33.41 -17.82 38.18
C SER A 686 -32.93 -17.78 36.73
N SER A 687 -32.22 -16.70 36.42
CA SER A 687 -31.52 -16.46 35.16
C SER A 687 -30.17 -15.83 35.46
N GLN A 688 -29.17 -16.11 34.62
CA GLN A 688 -27.84 -15.49 34.73
C GLN A 688 -27.88 -13.98 34.40
N ARG A 689 -28.86 -13.53 33.63
CA ARG A 689 -29.03 -12.11 33.23
C ARG A 689 -30.41 -11.61 33.65
N LYS A 690 -30.44 -10.56 34.49
CA LYS A 690 -31.66 -9.84 34.86
C LYS A 690 -31.95 -8.81 33.76
N THR A 691 -32.98 -9.07 32.95
CA THR A 691 -33.41 -8.21 31.83
C THR A 691 -34.89 -7.90 31.99
N LEU A 692 -35.39 -6.81 31.40
CA LEU A 692 -36.81 -6.44 31.46
C LEU A 692 -37.73 -7.57 30.95
N ASP A 693 -37.29 -8.28 29.92
CA ASP A 693 -38.02 -9.44 29.38
C ASP A 693 -38.10 -10.60 30.37
N PHE A 694 -37.07 -10.81 31.20
CA PHE A 694 -37.08 -11.84 32.24
C PHE A 694 -38.11 -11.51 33.33
N GLU A 695 -38.26 -10.24 33.67
CA GLU A 695 -39.28 -9.79 34.63
C GLU A 695 -40.69 -10.06 34.10
N LYS A 696 -40.95 -9.68 32.84
CA LYS A 696 -42.23 -9.95 32.17
C LYS A 696 -42.54 -11.44 32.11
N GLU A 697 -41.54 -12.24 31.78
CA GLU A 697 -41.68 -13.70 31.74
C GLU A 697 -41.97 -14.29 33.12
N PHE A 698 -41.32 -13.81 34.18
CA PHE A 698 -41.61 -14.23 35.54
C PHE A 698 -43.05 -13.93 35.94
N GLU A 699 -43.54 -12.71 35.69
CA GLU A 699 -44.92 -12.34 35.97
C GLU A 699 -45.93 -13.15 35.13
N GLN A 700 -45.61 -13.42 33.85
CA GLN A 700 -46.42 -14.31 33.02
C GLN A 700 -46.49 -15.74 33.56
N LEU A 701 -45.34 -16.32 33.94
CA LEU A 701 -45.27 -17.65 34.53
C LEU A 701 -46.03 -17.71 35.87
N LYS A 702 -45.91 -16.68 36.69
CA LYS A 702 -46.65 -16.54 37.95
C LYS A 702 -48.16 -16.53 37.70
N ILE A 703 -48.64 -15.77 36.73
CA ILE A 703 -50.08 -15.73 36.38
C ILE A 703 -50.54 -17.10 35.85
N GLN A 704 -49.80 -17.68 34.90
CA GLN A 704 -50.16 -18.95 34.24
C GLN A 704 -50.16 -20.13 35.22
N LEU A 705 -49.14 -20.25 36.06
CA LEU A 705 -49.05 -21.31 37.06
C LEU A 705 -50.06 -21.09 38.19
N GLY A 706 -50.29 -19.84 38.61
CA GLY A 706 -51.36 -19.49 39.54
C GLY A 706 -52.75 -19.89 39.03
N GLN A 707 -53.04 -19.66 37.74
CA GLN A 707 -54.30 -20.09 37.13
C GLN A 707 -54.47 -21.62 37.19
N ILE A 708 -53.41 -22.39 36.93
CA ILE A 708 -53.46 -23.86 37.02
C ILE A 708 -53.71 -24.32 38.45
N VAL A 709 -53.10 -23.65 39.43
CA VAL A 709 -53.28 -23.95 40.86
C VAL A 709 -54.70 -23.62 41.35
N HIS A 710 -55.31 -22.56 40.80
CA HIS A 710 -56.65 -22.11 41.20
C HIS A 710 -57.79 -22.71 40.34
N HIS A 711 -57.52 -23.29 39.17
CA HIS A 711 -58.55 -23.91 38.33
C HIS A 711 -59.18 -25.17 38.96
N GLY A 712 -58.52 -25.78 39.94
CA GLY A 712 -59.09 -26.82 40.79
C GLY A 712 -60.10 -26.34 41.84
N GLN A 713 -60.47 -25.04 41.83
CA GLN A 713 -61.43 -24.45 42.76
C GLN A 713 -62.81 -24.13 42.13
N ALA A 714 -63.04 -24.51 40.88
CA ALA A 714 -64.32 -24.32 40.19
C ALA A 714 -65.23 -25.54 40.32
#